data_AF-A0A1H6E418-F1
#
_entry.id   AF-A0A1H6E418-F1
#
_cell.length_a   1.000
_cell.length_b   1.000
_cell.length_c   1.000
_cell.angle_alpha   90.00
_cell.angle_beta   90.00
_cell.angle_gamma   90.00
#
_symmetry.space_group_name_H-M   'P 1'
#
loop_
_entity.id
_entity.type
_entity.pdbx_description
1 polymer ?
#
loop_
_entity_poly.entity_id
_entity_poly.type
_entity_poly.pdbx_seq_one_letter_code
_entity_poly.pdbx_strand_id
1 'polypeptide(L)'
;MPPKPSTKKIKKRKKSASDRTMSASSSSFDSDSDSRPGSAMSIDSDGPDTHSTPVRGSRPSAMDLDDDGPSYNSSTKIGPSDRTSFRVGATPKRAWSDGSDSDSDSDGPSRPSSAVKRVRVAVPSSDQQGKPVNGPVRPSTAGPSPSSNQSPGMAALTALIGPLPGPNPGPQIMTVAMQTGTMAPQAPQIVVNPPQPGAQQQAAAQPVAQQQAAAQAVAQPGVRNLNAFSRTGAIGIADVNYYPVFSVENGTVGTVDFGTTRTPSPFGKEMGDHTAAWAGVVDSLHASVFGKTLAGAVQELRDRQDAADQWMDGPLPNGDDPPVLKLWKMLDEDDQRARHAAVQGYAFKVRSELDSADTIIKAATAANRPLTAAETDTVSAHLSEALGHHAAYRNMLPLATVPAASDRGSIGSGEGTHRNNVLAIDIAMDERRRNPNAPQPDAKAIDKAGKGLHAMFSMSAATRAARLSEALNPQKLQQTKADMEAISRYTRELRNGIAAAIPPLAPANAGTGARRVTQLAAPNALKDLVDRLDDLTSPNPAHPHPAGKVVAFTDNDKNHPEDALAGLAIDGIQAVNDLKRLAALPKPTAGELKTLRTSVEKLAKWHDGLDGVITRLSKPEADVRADTALMLAHMINEHQSNMATAYPEAVKATGFLQNAAGAHDPAAAARETLRKYIDDGEANKTLDVERGERDKLLADFDAAYASLNHTPKIAADSKWVVGSRNTGLLVGIRKGVPVILGRAAPPPGIDGMGAHSTAWKTETDAVKAMVKGVRENGGGDAEIIDRFKTETEGDLKSKLMTELGPTLPAGQLRKGQLRDIADAAYAVHAADTPEQAIRAYLTFRNVLPFATVDSDGRAGRGESRATAAKGTFDDVALSDEAALRAADFEGDAATQIAAAKQAIADLKTYSATTYGADPAFVKMIDDVADKMDKKADSLTKSPPEGYTDAIKKLIYDTRWKEHKRVFKMTQ
;
A
#
# COMPACT_ATOMS: atom_id res chain seq x y z
N MET A 1 -22.86 -16.02 -67.45
CA MET A 1 -22.47 -17.32 -66.85
C MET A 1 -21.00 -17.19 -66.46
N PRO A 2 -20.54 -17.52 -65.23
CA PRO A 2 -20.82 -18.73 -64.42
C PRO A 2 -21.81 -18.51 -63.24
N PRO A 3 -22.11 -19.53 -62.40
CA PRO A 3 -23.44 -19.76 -61.78
C PRO A 3 -23.60 -19.48 -60.27
N LYS A 4 -24.87 -19.37 -59.85
CA LYS A 4 -25.39 -19.34 -58.47
C LYS A 4 -25.28 -20.71 -57.76
N PRO A 5 -25.20 -20.73 -56.41
CA PRO A 5 -25.67 -21.83 -55.58
C PRO A 5 -26.87 -21.46 -54.67
N SER A 6 -27.48 -22.52 -54.14
CA SER A 6 -28.89 -22.72 -53.89
C SER A 6 -29.37 -22.52 -52.44
N THR A 7 -30.65 -22.15 -52.28
CA THR A 7 -31.43 -22.26 -51.05
C THR A 7 -32.07 -23.64 -50.89
N LYS A 8 -31.91 -24.29 -49.71
CA LYS A 8 -32.75 -25.43 -49.27
C LYS A 8 -33.43 -25.13 -47.93
N LYS A 9 -34.74 -25.36 -47.91
CA LYS A 9 -35.72 -25.27 -46.79
C LYS A 9 -35.64 -26.49 -45.86
N ILE A 10 -36.23 -26.38 -44.65
CA ILE A 10 -36.99 -27.39 -43.84
C ILE A 10 -37.13 -26.81 -42.40
N LYS A 11 -38.21 -26.85 -41.60
CA LYS A 11 -39.65 -27.23 -41.64
C LYS A 11 -40.33 -26.54 -40.44
N LYS A 12 -41.57 -26.06 -40.60
CA LYS A 12 -42.52 -25.65 -39.52
C LYS A 12 -43.54 -26.77 -39.26
N ARG A 13 -43.91 -26.99 -38.00
CA ARG A 13 -45.11 -27.70 -37.47
C ARG A 13 -45.26 -27.30 -35.99
N LYS A 14 -46.41 -27.27 -35.31
CA LYS A 14 -47.82 -26.87 -35.53
C LYS A 14 -48.44 -26.82 -34.09
N LYS A 15 -49.35 -25.87 -33.85
CA LYS A 15 -50.18 -25.58 -32.63
C LYS A 15 -50.80 -26.79 -31.90
N SER A 16 -51.16 -26.58 -30.61
CA SER A 16 -52.55 -26.69 -30.10
C SER A 16 -52.78 -25.85 -28.82
N ALA A 17 -54.04 -25.49 -28.59
CA ALA A 17 -54.56 -24.52 -27.61
C ALA A 17 -55.14 -25.19 -26.34
N SER A 18 -55.39 -24.41 -25.28
CA SER A 18 -56.62 -24.53 -24.47
C SER A 18 -56.79 -23.35 -23.49
N ASP A 19 -58.04 -22.89 -23.40
CA ASP A 19 -58.62 -21.91 -22.48
C ASP A 19 -58.63 -22.37 -21.02
N ARG A 20 -58.59 -21.41 -20.08
CA ARG A 20 -59.63 -21.21 -19.04
C ARG A 20 -59.39 -19.96 -18.20
N THR A 21 -60.42 -19.11 -18.19
CA THR A 21 -60.73 -18.02 -17.25
C THR A 21 -60.96 -18.52 -15.82
N MET A 22 -60.71 -17.66 -14.81
CA MET A 22 -61.59 -17.35 -13.66
C MET A 22 -60.97 -16.24 -12.78
N SER A 23 -61.64 -15.09 -12.78
CA SER A 23 -62.04 -14.21 -11.66
C SER A 23 -61.08 -13.73 -10.56
N ALA A 24 -60.92 -12.40 -10.54
CA ALA A 24 -61.05 -11.42 -9.45
C ALA A 24 -61.01 -11.88 -7.97
N SER A 25 -60.25 -11.13 -7.17
CA SER A 25 -60.63 -10.71 -5.81
C SER A 25 -59.89 -9.42 -5.43
N SER A 26 -60.70 -8.38 -5.24
CA SER A 26 -60.43 -7.11 -4.58
C SER A 26 -60.18 -7.27 -3.08
N SER A 27 -59.29 -6.47 -2.50
CA SER A 27 -59.46 -6.00 -1.13
C SER A 27 -58.81 -4.62 -0.96
N SER A 28 -59.68 -3.62 -0.94
CA SER A 28 -59.51 -2.29 -0.36
C SER A 28 -59.13 -2.37 1.12
N PHE A 29 -58.26 -1.46 1.57
CA PHE A 29 -58.44 -0.78 2.86
C PHE A 29 -57.86 0.63 2.73
N ASP A 30 -58.77 1.58 2.79
CA ASP A 30 -58.59 3.02 2.99
C ASP A 30 -58.29 3.34 4.47
N SER A 31 -58.10 4.63 4.72
CA SER A 31 -58.07 5.41 5.97
C SER A 31 -56.71 5.43 6.68
N ASP A 32 -55.95 6.52 6.57
CA ASP A 32 -56.11 7.83 7.25
C ASP A 32 -55.08 7.84 8.38
N SER A 33 -54.47 8.89 8.88
CA SER A 33 -54.23 10.31 8.58
C SER A 33 -53.30 10.72 9.74
N ASP A 34 -52.33 11.62 9.52
CA ASP A 34 -51.68 12.52 10.52
C ASP A 34 -50.16 12.61 10.32
N SER A 35 -49.59 13.69 9.77
CA SER A 35 -49.54 15.10 10.21
C SER A 35 -48.31 15.44 11.08
N ARG A 36 -47.15 15.64 10.40
CA ARG A 36 -46.02 16.58 10.71
C ARG A 36 -45.27 16.45 12.07
N PRO A 37 -44.14 17.17 12.27
CA PRO A 37 -43.04 17.57 11.39
C PRO A 37 -41.65 17.19 11.98
N GLY A 38 -40.56 17.48 11.26
CA GLY A 38 -39.18 17.10 11.61
C GLY A 38 -38.44 18.00 12.61
N SER A 39 -37.20 17.59 12.91
CA SER A 39 -36.04 18.40 13.35
C SER A 39 -34.81 17.46 13.32
N ALA A 40 -33.81 17.72 12.48
CA ALA A 40 -32.60 18.48 12.78
C ALA A 40 -31.73 17.83 13.89
N MET A 41 -30.67 17.11 13.50
CA MET A 41 -29.54 16.84 14.37
C MET A 41 -28.43 17.84 14.06
N SER A 42 -28.10 18.65 15.06
CA SER A 42 -26.89 19.46 15.14
C SER A 42 -25.67 18.55 15.32
N ILE A 43 -24.65 18.78 14.50
CA ILE A 43 -23.30 18.24 14.67
C ILE A 43 -22.54 19.26 15.53
N ASP A 44 -22.36 18.96 16.81
CA ASP A 44 -21.28 19.57 17.58
C ASP A 44 -19.98 18.84 17.24
N SER A 45 -19.04 19.65 16.78
CA SER A 45 -17.72 19.28 16.31
C SER A 45 -16.75 19.65 17.42
N ASP A 46 -16.29 18.66 18.17
CA ASP A 46 -15.12 18.78 19.04
C ASP A 46 -14.31 17.48 18.96
N GLY A 47 -13.12 17.59 18.39
CA GLY A 47 -11.97 16.86 18.91
C GLY A 47 -11.02 17.89 19.53
N PRO A 48 -9.95 17.48 20.22
CA PRO A 48 -9.53 16.13 20.57
C PRO A 48 -9.54 15.92 22.10
N ASP A 49 -9.55 14.69 22.60
CA ASP A 49 -8.69 14.36 23.74
C ASP A 49 -8.59 12.86 24.05
N THR A 50 -7.35 12.53 24.39
CA THR A 50 -6.86 11.35 25.09
C THR A 50 -7.49 11.22 26.47
N HIS A 51 -7.77 9.98 26.92
CA HIS A 51 -7.61 9.44 28.28
C HIS A 51 -8.64 8.32 28.59
N SER A 52 -8.16 7.19 29.09
CA SER A 52 -8.96 6.28 29.92
C SER A 52 -8.04 5.69 30.99
N THR A 53 -8.09 6.27 32.17
CA THR A 53 -7.64 5.65 33.43
C THR A 53 -8.77 4.84 34.05
N PRO A 54 -8.50 3.72 34.74
CA PRO A 54 -9.53 2.81 35.23
C PRO A 54 -10.04 3.22 36.62
N VAL A 55 -11.35 3.15 36.83
CA VAL A 55 -11.97 3.21 38.17
C VAL A 55 -12.31 1.80 38.64
N ARG A 56 -11.87 1.53 39.86
CA ARG A 56 -11.95 0.30 40.64
C ARG A 56 -13.26 0.28 41.45
N GLY A 57 -13.97 -0.85 41.45
CA GLY A 57 -15.11 -1.08 42.35
C GLY A 57 -15.56 -2.55 42.38
N SER A 58 -15.24 -3.25 43.46
CA SER A 58 -15.67 -4.61 43.85
C SER A 58 -17.20 -4.68 44.04
N ARG A 59 -17.96 -5.79 43.98
CA ARG A 59 -17.88 -7.15 44.60
C ARG A 59 -19.17 -7.95 44.16
N PRO A 60 -19.56 -9.14 44.70
CA PRO A 60 -19.50 -10.46 44.05
C PRO A 60 -20.84 -11.24 43.85
N SER A 61 -20.74 -12.43 43.22
CA SER A 61 -21.66 -13.62 43.25
C SER A 61 -22.94 -13.54 42.37
N ALA A 62 -23.46 -14.61 41.75
CA ALA A 62 -23.56 -16.01 42.20
C ALA A 62 -23.48 -17.09 41.09
N MET A 63 -23.25 -18.31 41.56
CA MET A 63 -23.26 -19.61 40.86
C MET A 63 -24.60 -19.96 40.21
N ASP A 64 -24.53 -20.77 39.15
CA ASP A 64 -25.24 -22.06 38.95
C ASP A 64 -24.76 -22.61 37.58
N LEU A 65 -23.90 -23.62 37.52
CA LEU A 65 -24.22 -25.06 37.49
C LEU A 65 -25.33 -25.42 36.49
N ASP A 66 -24.94 -25.99 35.35
CA ASP A 66 -25.46 -27.29 34.92
C ASP A 66 -24.49 -27.96 33.94
N ASP A 67 -24.10 -29.17 34.34
CA ASP A 67 -23.40 -30.21 33.60
C ASP A 67 -24.26 -30.74 32.44
N ASP A 68 -23.62 -31.06 31.31
CA ASP A 68 -23.90 -32.29 30.54
C ASP A 68 -22.88 -32.43 29.39
N GLY A 69 -21.81 -33.19 29.63
CA GLY A 69 -21.19 -34.02 28.59
C GLY A 69 -21.84 -35.42 28.57
N PRO A 70 -21.39 -36.41 27.78
CA PRO A 70 -20.18 -36.43 26.94
C PRO A 70 -20.32 -37.16 25.58
N SER A 71 -19.23 -37.13 24.78
CA SER A 71 -18.59 -38.31 24.13
C SER A 71 -18.13 -38.15 22.66
N TYR A 72 -16.81 -38.31 22.50
CA TYR A 72 -16.00 -38.95 21.43
C TYR A 72 -16.73 -39.58 20.21
N ASN A 73 -16.19 -39.60 18.98
CA ASN A 73 -14.85 -40.06 18.58
C ASN A 73 -14.51 -39.77 17.10
N SER A 74 -13.21 -39.88 16.79
CA SER A 74 -12.47 -39.63 15.54
C SER A 74 -12.71 -40.56 14.33
N SER A 75 -12.47 -40.08 13.09
CA SER A 75 -11.35 -40.50 12.19
C SER A 75 -11.58 -40.30 10.65
N THR A 76 -10.64 -39.59 10.01
CA THR A 76 -10.06 -39.67 8.63
C THR A 76 -10.87 -40.16 7.40
N LYS A 77 -10.89 -39.36 6.31
CA LYS A 77 -10.16 -39.58 5.02
C LYS A 77 -10.47 -38.52 3.93
N ILE A 78 -9.59 -38.46 2.94
CA ILE A 78 -9.37 -37.45 1.88
C ILE A 78 -10.37 -37.52 0.70
N GLY A 79 -10.96 -36.35 0.33
CA GLY A 79 -11.38 -35.85 -1.01
C GLY A 79 -12.59 -36.49 -1.75
N PRO A 80 -13.09 -35.87 -2.86
CA PRO A 80 -13.38 -34.46 -3.16
C PRO A 80 -14.89 -34.21 -3.48
N SER A 81 -15.24 -32.96 -3.81
CA SER A 81 -16.46 -32.46 -4.50
C SER A 81 -17.69 -31.96 -3.70
N ASP A 82 -18.05 -30.71 -4.04
CA ASP A 82 -19.37 -30.12 -4.25
C ASP A 82 -20.46 -29.98 -3.16
N ARG A 83 -21.09 -28.80 -3.26
CA ARG A 83 -22.46 -28.38 -2.85
C ARG A 83 -22.69 -27.72 -1.49
N THR A 84 -22.87 -26.40 -1.58
CA THR A 84 -24.07 -25.63 -1.18
C THR A 84 -24.89 -26.14 0.02
N SER A 85 -24.86 -25.38 1.13
CA SER A 85 -26.06 -24.84 1.80
C SER A 85 -25.66 -24.17 3.12
N PHE A 86 -25.91 -22.86 3.26
CA PHE A 86 -25.94 -22.21 4.58
C PHE A 86 -27.34 -21.68 4.83
N ARG A 87 -27.91 -22.15 5.94
CA ARG A 87 -29.24 -21.84 6.47
C ARG A 87 -29.13 -20.64 7.40
N VAL A 88 -30.17 -19.81 7.35
CA VAL A 88 -30.35 -18.54 8.06
C VAL A 88 -30.75 -18.75 9.53
N GLY A 89 -30.23 -17.90 10.42
CA GLY A 89 -30.74 -17.59 11.76
C GLY A 89 -29.77 -16.65 12.47
N ALA A 90 -30.11 -15.76 13.41
CA ALA A 90 -31.33 -15.13 13.86
C ALA A 90 -30.87 -13.86 14.63
N THR A 91 -31.62 -12.76 14.58
CA THR A 91 -31.32 -11.48 15.24
C THR A 91 -31.68 -11.48 16.73
N PRO A 92 -30.88 -10.86 17.62
CA PRO A 92 -31.25 -10.67 19.03
C PRO A 92 -32.05 -9.38 19.25
N LYS A 93 -33.13 -9.49 20.03
CA LYS A 93 -33.94 -8.39 20.58
C LYS A 93 -33.18 -7.69 21.71
N ARG A 94 -33.07 -6.36 21.68
CA ARG A 94 -32.63 -5.53 22.82
C ARG A 94 -33.86 -4.99 23.56
N ALA A 95 -33.90 -5.22 24.87
CA ALA A 95 -34.79 -4.57 25.82
C ALA A 95 -34.22 -3.19 26.18
N TRP A 96 -35.11 -2.20 26.33
CA TRP A 96 -34.84 -0.88 26.89
C TRP A 96 -35.54 -0.80 28.25
N SER A 97 -34.88 -0.18 29.21
CA SER A 97 -35.37 0.09 30.57
C SER A 97 -35.32 1.58 30.85
N ASP A 98 -36.38 2.06 31.50
CA ASP A 98 -36.76 3.44 31.78
C ASP A 98 -35.93 4.14 32.88
N GLY A 99 -36.01 5.48 32.87
CA GLY A 99 -35.66 6.38 33.98
C GLY A 99 -35.30 7.79 33.44
N SER A 100 -36.19 8.80 33.46
CA SER A 100 -36.42 9.78 34.57
C SER A 100 -35.18 10.65 34.83
N ASP A 101 -35.15 11.99 34.86
CA ASP A 101 -36.14 13.06 35.03
C ASP A 101 -35.44 14.41 34.74
N SER A 102 -36.26 15.48 34.68
CA SER A 102 -35.92 16.90 34.88
C SER A 102 -35.29 17.66 33.72
N ASP A 103 -35.56 18.94 33.48
CA ASP A 103 -36.71 19.83 33.66
C ASP A 103 -36.26 21.16 33.06
N SER A 104 -37.23 22.00 32.70
CA SER A 104 -37.15 23.46 32.53
C SER A 104 -36.49 24.04 31.25
N ASP A 105 -37.38 24.63 30.44
CA ASP A 105 -37.42 26.07 30.09
C ASP A 105 -36.22 26.69 29.36
N SER A 106 -36.33 27.59 28.38
CA SER A 106 -37.42 28.21 27.63
C SER A 106 -36.76 29.18 26.63
N ASP A 107 -37.46 29.50 25.54
CA ASP A 107 -37.34 30.72 24.73
C ASP A 107 -36.13 30.95 23.80
N GLY A 108 -36.38 30.86 22.49
CA GLY A 108 -35.66 31.65 21.46
C GLY A 108 -36.26 33.07 21.34
N PRO A 109 -36.17 33.77 20.19
CA PRO A 109 -35.07 33.86 19.22
C PRO A 109 -34.78 35.35 18.82
N SER A 110 -33.83 35.54 17.88
CA SER A 110 -33.78 36.63 16.86
C SER A 110 -32.81 37.83 17.04
N ARG A 111 -31.73 37.79 16.23
CA ARG A 111 -31.33 38.81 15.20
C ARG A 111 -30.71 40.18 15.68
N PRO A 112 -30.19 41.06 14.79
CA PRO A 112 -28.75 41.27 14.58
C PRO A 112 -28.21 42.72 14.81
N SER A 113 -26.89 42.87 14.60
CA SER A 113 -26.15 44.08 14.11
C SER A 113 -25.38 45.00 15.09
N SER A 114 -24.10 45.18 14.75
CA SER A 114 -23.30 46.43 14.74
C SER A 114 -22.62 47.00 16.01
N ALA A 115 -21.33 47.33 15.78
CA ALA A 115 -20.58 48.52 16.21
C ALA A 115 -19.85 48.60 17.59
N VAL A 116 -18.52 48.70 17.47
CA VAL A 116 -17.61 49.71 18.08
C VAL A 116 -17.60 49.90 19.60
N LYS A 117 -16.44 49.63 20.23
CA LYS A 117 -15.84 50.58 21.20
C LYS A 117 -14.34 50.36 21.44
N ARG A 118 -13.62 51.49 21.42
CA ARG A 118 -12.22 51.68 21.82
C ARG A 118 -12.08 51.58 23.34
N VAL A 119 -10.91 51.11 23.82
CA VAL A 119 -10.31 51.58 25.08
C VAL A 119 -8.80 51.76 24.89
N ARG A 120 -8.26 52.88 25.38
CA ARG A 120 -6.86 53.28 25.45
C ARG A 120 -6.63 53.84 26.87
N VAL A 121 -5.35 54.02 27.23
CA VAL A 121 -4.77 54.73 28.41
C VAL A 121 -4.49 53.77 29.61
N ALA A 122 -3.31 53.71 30.25
CA ALA A 122 -2.28 54.73 30.50
C ALA A 122 -0.84 54.17 30.66
N VAL A 123 0.13 55.06 30.40
CA VAL A 123 1.54 55.05 30.84
C VAL A 123 1.65 55.96 32.09
N PRO A 124 2.74 55.89 32.88
CA PRO A 124 3.58 57.09 32.94
C PRO A 124 5.09 56.80 32.92
N SER A 125 5.83 57.74 32.32
CA SER A 125 7.29 57.91 32.40
C SER A 125 7.62 59.10 33.32
N SER A 126 8.84 59.18 33.83
CA SER A 126 9.79 60.30 33.55
C SER A 126 10.98 60.36 34.52
N ASP A 127 12.04 60.99 34.00
CA ASP A 127 13.45 61.08 34.40
C ASP A 127 13.76 61.91 35.66
N GLN A 128 14.98 61.77 36.23
CA GLN A 128 16.07 62.77 36.09
C GLN A 128 17.34 62.53 36.96
N GLN A 129 18.49 62.94 36.35
CA GLN A 129 19.74 63.52 36.91
C GLN A 129 20.97 62.66 37.28
N GLY A 130 22.13 63.01 36.65
CA GLY A 130 23.47 62.98 37.27
C GLY A 130 24.65 62.37 36.47
N LYS A 131 25.43 63.17 35.73
CA LYS A 131 26.79 62.89 35.17
C LYS A 131 27.90 63.25 36.21
N PRO A 132 29.23 63.18 35.94
CA PRO A 132 30.11 62.16 35.31
C PRO A 132 31.50 61.98 36.04
N VAL A 133 32.30 60.91 35.82
CA VAL A 133 33.80 60.98 35.92
C VAL A 133 34.51 59.86 35.09
N ASN A 134 35.37 60.28 34.15
CA ASN A 134 36.61 59.74 33.52
C ASN A 134 36.84 58.22 33.24
N GLY A 135 37.34 57.94 32.02
CA GLY A 135 37.73 56.63 31.47
C GLY A 135 39.17 56.15 31.81
N PRO A 136 39.97 55.67 30.84
CA PRO A 136 39.95 54.30 30.29
C PRO A 136 41.35 53.62 30.26
N VAL A 137 41.49 52.29 30.33
CA VAL A 137 42.73 51.58 29.90
C VAL A 137 42.45 50.15 29.38
N ARG A 138 43.24 49.78 28.36
CA ARG A 138 43.32 48.58 27.50
C ARG A 138 44.11 47.37 28.15
N PRO A 139 44.33 46.23 27.44
CA PRO A 139 44.54 44.87 28.00
C PRO A 139 46.01 44.36 28.04
N SER A 140 46.23 43.18 28.64
CA SER A 140 47.47 42.36 28.56
C SER A 140 47.16 40.91 29.02
N THR A 141 47.24 39.86 28.19
CA THR A 141 48.38 38.97 27.81
C THR A 141 49.18 38.33 28.96
N ALA A 142 49.14 37.00 29.09
CA ALA A 142 50.31 36.10 29.21
C ALA A 142 49.87 34.65 29.53
N GLY A 143 50.49 33.68 28.85
CA GLY A 143 50.43 32.24 29.17
C GLY A 143 51.28 31.85 30.39
N PRO A 144 51.43 30.54 30.68
CA PRO A 144 52.55 29.80 30.09
C PRO A 144 52.28 28.31 29.76
N SER A 145 53.21 27.71 28.99
CA SER A 145 53.47 26.26 28.80
C SER A 145 54.87 25.93 29.39
N PRO A 146 55.51 24.73 29.24
CA PRO A 146 55.08 23.30 29.15
C PRO A 146 55.95 22.32 30.02
N SER A 147 55.62 21.01 30.06
CA SER A 147 56.58 19.87 30.15
C SER A 147 55.84 18.55 29.83
N SER A 148 56.04 17.82 28.72
CA SER A 148 57.16 16.95 28.28
C SER A 148 57.33 15.61 29.04
N ASN A 149 56.95 14.51 28.38
CA ASN A 149 57.68 13.22 28.30
C ASN A 149 57.00 12.37 27.20
N GLN A 150 57.53 12.38 25.98
CA GLN A 150 58.53 11.46 25.41
C GLN A 150 58.00 10.04 25.11
N SER A 151 57.79 9.82 23.81
CA SER A 151 57.72 8.55 23.04
C SER A 151 59.07 7.79 23.08
N PRO A 152 59.29 6.58 22.48
CA PRO A 152 59.24 6.38 21.00
C PRO A 152 59.03 4.95 20.43
N GLY A 153 58.82 4.88 19.11
CA GLY A 153 59.07 3.69 18.27
C GLY A 153 58.22 3.63 16.98
N MET A 154 58.44 4.53 16.00
CA MET A 154 59.15 4.30 14.70
C MET A 154 58.38 3.37 13.72
N ALA A 155 57.75 3.83 12.62
CA ALA A 155 58.17 4.65 11.46
C ALA A 155 58.78 3.85 10.28
N ALA A 156 58.15 3.97 9.11
CA ALA A 156 58.70 4.04 7.73
C ALA A 156 57.54 3.90 6.72
N LEU A 157 57.42 4.59 5.58
CA LEU A 157 58.05 5.77 4.98
C LEU A 157 57.22 6.13 3.72
N THR A 158 56.98 7.44 3.50
CA THR A 158 56.94 8.30 2.28
C THR A 158 56.87 7.64 0.87
N ALA A 159 56.29 8.18 -0.22
CA ALA A 159 55.97 9.53 -0.71
C ALA A 159 55.02 9.40 -1.95
N LEU A 160 54.18 10.37 -2.34
CA LEU A 160 54.54 11.41 -3.32
C LEU A 160 53.50 12.57 -3.37
N ILE A 161 54.05 13.78 -3.52
CA ILE A 161 53.52 15.15 -3.67
C ILE A 161 52.59 15.25 -4.92
N GLY A 162 51.36 15.82 -4.93
CA GLY A 162 50.92 17.24 -4.79
C GLY A 162 50.86 17.97 -6.17
N PRO A 163 50.10 19.07 -6.43
CA PRO A 163 48.96 19.67 -5.74
C PRO A 163 47.78 20.12 -6.68
N LEU A 164 46.70 20.65 -6.05
CA LEU A 164 45.57 21.40 -6.65
C LEU A 164 46.00 22.70 -7.36
N PRO A 165 45.12 23.31 -8.19
CA PRO A 165 44.60 24.62 -7.80
C PRO A 165 43.09 24.85 -8.08
N GLY A 166 42.49 25.79 -7.34
CA GLY A 166 41.08 26.21 -7.42
C GLY A 166 40.76 27.24 -8.55
N PRO A 167 39.88 28.24 -8.31
CA PRO A 167 38.54 28.27 -8.90
C PRO A 167 38.27 29.40 -9.94
N ASN A 168 37.23 29.19 -10.76
CA ASN A 168 36.33 30.07 -11.56
C ASN A 168 36.72 31.55 -11.87
N PRO A 169 36.40 32.07 -13.09
CA PRO A 169 35.07 32.69 -13.31
C PRO A 169 34.49 32.70 -14.75
N GLY A 170 33.16 32.82 -14.87
CA GLY A 170 32.51 33.74 -15.81
C GLY A 170 31.97 33.21 -17.16
N PRO A 171 30.78 33.65 -17.62
CA PRO A 171 30.09 33.11 -18.80
C PRO A 171 30.45 33.87 -20.09
N GLN A 172 30.52 33.16 -21.23
CA GLN A 172 30.54 33.79 -22.55
C GLN A 172 29.29 33.41 -23.36
N ILE A 173 28.66 34.47 -23.86
CA ILE A 173 27.59 34.52 -24.85
C ILE A 173 28.23 34.30 -26.23
N MET A 174 27.72 33.38 -27.04
CA MET A 174 27.85 33.47 -28.50
C MET A 174 26.59 32.99 -29.23
N THR A 175 26.03 33.95 -29.96
CA THR A 175 25.02 33.90 -31.01
C THR A 175 25.48 33.06 -32.19
N VAL A 176 24.62 32.21 -32.77
CA VAL A 176 24.80 31.70 -34.14
C VAL A 176 23.49 31.83 -34.92
N ALA A 177 23.62 32.48 -36.07
CA ALA A 177 22.59 32.86 -37.00
C ALA A 177 22.11 31.69 -37.88
N MET A 178 20.86 31.83 -38.35
CA MET A 178 20.27 31.01 -39.40
C MET A 178 20.98 31.22 -40.74
N GLN A 179 21.19 30.15 -41.51
CA GLN A 179 21.22 30.23 -42.97
C GLN A 179 20.78 28.92 -43.62
N THR A 180 19.84 29.10 -44.56
CA THR A 180 19.17 28.13 -45.42
C THR A 180 20.08 27.58 -46.52
N GLY A 181 19.92 26.31 -46.89
CA GLY A 181 20.53 25.74 -48.11
C GLY A 181 19.99 24.36 -48.47
N THR A 182 19.15 24.31 -49.50
CA THR A 182 18.69 23.14 -50.26
C THR A 182 19.79 22.52 -51.12
N MET A 183 19.81 21.19 -51.31
CA MET A 183 20.03 20.49 -52.61
C MET A 183 19.97 18.94 -52.47
N ALA A 184 19.62 18.29 -53.57
CA ALA A 184 19.11 16.92 -53.74
C ALA A 184 20.20 15.81 -53.88
N PRO A 185 19.82 14.51 -53.99
CA PRO A 185 20.72 13.37 -53.77
C PRO A 185 21.31 12.78 -55.06
N GLN A 186 22.49 12.14 -54.94
CA GLN A 186 23.06 11.23 -55.94
C GLN A 186 23.42 9.87 -55.31
N ALA A 187 23.06 8.80 -56.02
CA ALA A 187 23.41 7.42 -55.74
C ALA A 187 24.72 7.01 -56.46
N PRO A 188 25.39 5.93 -56.01
CA PRO A 188 26.17 5.08 -56.92
C PRO A 188 25.77 3.60 -56.75
N GLN A 189 25.29 2.95 -57.81
CA GLN A 189 26.04 2.18 -58.81
C GLN A 189 26.74 0.91 -58.29
N ILE A 190 26.11 -0.21 -58.66
CA ILE A 190 26.53 -1.61 -58.52
C ILE A 190 27.47 -1.96 -59.68
N VAL A 191 28.59 -2.62 -59.39
CA VAL A 191 29.44 -3.28 -60.39
C VAL A 191 29.46 -4.78 -60.13
N VAL A 192 29.13 -5.55 -61.16
CA VAL A 192 29.14 -7.02 -61.24
C VAL A 192 30.16 -7.44 -62.30
N ASN A 193 30.97 -8.47 -62.02
CA ASN A 193 31.45 -9.54 -62.94
C ASN A 193 32.73 -10.23 -62.38
N PRO A 194 33.14 -11.43 -62.86
CA PRO A 194 32.45 -12.73 -62.95
C PRO A 194 33.39 -13.90 -62.47
N PRO A 195 33.01 -15.20 -62.58
CA PRO A 195 33.67 -16.30 -61.86
C PRO A 195 34.62 -17.16 -62.71
N GLN A 196 35.53 -17.90 -62.05
CA GLN A 196 36.22 -19.08 -62.60
C GLN A 196 36.52 -20.15 -61.53
N PRO A 197 36.76 -21.43 -61.92
CA PRO A 197 36.22 -22.58 -61.22
C PRO A 197 37.25 -23.58 -60.64
N GLY A 198 36.77 -24.40 -59.71
CA GLY A 198 37.15 -25.82 -59.59
C GLY A 198 38.25 -26.19 -58.60
N ALA A 199 37.90 -26.91 -57.53
CA ALA A 199 38.33 -28.29 -57.29
C ALA A 199 37.86 -28.78 -55.92
N GLN A 200 37.47 -30.06 -55.89
CA GLN A 200 36.89 -30.80 -54.79
C GLN A 200 37.91 -31.09 -53.67
N GLN A 201 37.48 -31.05 -52.41
CA GLN A 201 37.83 -32.08 -51.42
C GLN A 201 36.85 -32.07 -50.24
N GLN A 202 36.21 -33.22 -50.02
CA GLN A 202 35.38 -33.54 -48.87
C GLN A 202 36.26 -33.86 -47.67
N ALA A 203 35.98 -33.29 -46.49
CA ALA A 203 36.17 -33.97 -45.20
C ALA A 203 35.47 -33.22 -44.05
N ALA A 204 34.61 -33.96 -43.35
CA ALA A 204 34.27 -33.92 -41.92
C ALA A 204 33.85 -32.59 -41.24
N ALA A 205 32.58 -32.60 -40.81
CA ALA A 205 32.00 -31.71 -39.82
C ALA A 205 32.45 -32.05 -38.38
N GLN A 206 32.80 -31.05 -37.57
CA GLN A 206 32.38 -30.83 -36.16
C GLN A 206 33.06 -29.57 -35.56
N PRO A 207 32.54 -28.96 -34.46
CA PRO A 207 32.43 -27.50 -34.34
C PRO A 207 33.54 -26.81 -33.53
N VAL A 208 33.98 -25.64 -34.02
CA VAL A 208 34.96 -24.74 -33.39
C VAL A 208 34.32 -23.77 -32.36
N ALA A 209 33.05 -23.98 -31.99
CA ALA A 209 32.30 -23.05 -31.14
C ALA A 209 32.64 -23.12 -29.63
N GLN A 210 33.48 -24.07 -29.17
CA GLN A 210 33.81 -24.21 -27.74
C GLN A 210 35.18 -23.67 -27.31
N GLN A 211 36.10 -23.36 -28.23
CA GLN A 211 37.45 -22.88 -27.87
C GLN A 211 37.59 -21.35 -27.83
N GLN A 212 36.67 -20.59 -28.46
CA GLN A 212 36.69 -19.13 -28.35
C GLN A 212 36.00 -18.58 -27.09
N ALA A 213 35.14 -19.38 -26.43
CA ALA A 213 34.51 -19.01 -25.17
C ALA A 213 35.46 -19.15 -23.95
N ALA A 214 36.51 -19.97 -24.04
CA ALA A 214 37.46 -20.18 -22.95
C ALA A 214 38.56 -19.09 -22.87
N ALA A 215 38.83 -18.38 -23.98
CA ALA A 215 39.91 -17.40 -24.05
C ALA A 215 39.51 -15.98 -23.56
N GLN A 216 38.22 -15.69 -23.39
CA GLN A 216 37.74 -14.42 -22.81
C GLN A 216 37.45 -14.48 -21.31
N ALA A 217 37.67 -15.63 -20.66
CA ALA A 217 37.42 -15.82 -19.23
C ALA A 217 38.64 -15.52 -18.32
N VAL A 218 39.75 -15.02 -18.88
CA VAL A 218 40.97 -14.71 -18.11
C VAL A 218 41.26 -13.22 -18.19
N ALA A 219 40.72 -12.46 -17.23
CA ALA A 219 41.35 -11.30 -16.56
C ALA A 219 40.31 -10.28 -16.07
N GLN A 220 39.55 -10.62 -15.01
CA GLN A 220 39.19 -9.67 -13.95
C GLN A 220 39.10 -10.44 -12.62
N PRO A 221 39.99 -10.19 -11.64
CA PRO A 221 39.86 -10.74 -10.30
C PRO A 221 38.75 -9.96 -9.58
N GLY A 222 37.58 -10.59 -9.39
CA GLY A 222 36.48 -10.02 -8.59
C GLY A 222 35.07 -10.38 -9.03
N VAL A 223 34.85 -10.77 -10.30
CA VAL A 223 33.52 -11.14 -10.78
C VAL A 223 33.30 -12.64 -10.58
N ARG A 224 32.67 -13.03 -9.47
CA ARG A 224 32.12 -14.39 -9.34
C ARG A 224 31.02 -14.54 -10.40
N ASN A 225 31.12 -15.62 -11.18
CA ASN A 225 30.29 -15.87 -12.35
C ASN A 225 28.85 -16.24 -11.92
N LEU A 226 27.97 -15.25 -11.79
CA LEU A 226 26.53 -15.39 -11.48
C LEU A 226 25.78 -16.28 -12.51
N ASN A 227 26.38 -16.58 -13.66
CA ASN A 227 25.85 -17.53 -14.64
C ASN A 227 25.77 -18.99 -14.14
N ALA A 228 26.44 -19.32 -13.02
CA ALA A 228 26.34 -20.65 -12.40
C ALA A 228 24.96 -20.92 -11.76
N PHE A 229 24.15 -19.87 -11.48
CA PHE A 229 22.85 -19.98 -10.82
C PHE A 229 21.67 -20.30 -11.77
N SER A 230 21.90 -20.31 -13.09
CA SER A 230 20.83 -20.34 -14.11
C SER A 230 20.22 -21.72 -14.41
N ARG A 231 20.49 -22.79 -13.64
CA ARG A 231 20.07 -24.17 -14.03
C ARG A 231 19.46 -25.08 -12.98
N THR A 232 19.40 -24.69 -11.70
CA THR A 232 18.68 -25.49 -10.68
C THR A 232 17.26 -24.97 -10.56
N GLY A 233 16.28 -25.79 -10.92
CA GLY A 233 14.88 -25.42 -11.13
C GLY A 233 14.32 -24.45 -10.08
N ALA A 234 14.00 -23.23 -10.52
CA ALA A 234 13.18 -22.29 -9.79
C ALA A 234 11.73 -22.82 -9.75
N ILE A 235 11.51 -23.81 -8.90
CA ILE A 235 10.22 -24.41 -8.59
C ILE A 235 9.44 -23.39 -7.75
N GLY A 236 8.37 -22.83 -8.31
CA GLY A 236 7.21 -22.38 -7.52
C GLY A 236 7.22 -20.95 -6.95
N ILE A 237 7.93 -19.98 -7.53
CA ILE A 237 7.66 -18.58 -7.17
C ILE A 237 6.28 -18.22 -7.73
N ALA A 238 5.35 -17.88 -6.84
CA ALA A 238 4.05 -17.38 -7.25
C ALA A 238 4.23 -16.18 -8.17
N ASP A 239 3.59 -16.21 -9.36
CA ASP A 239 3.56 -15.07 -10.26
C ASP A 239 3.19 -13.82 -9.47
N VAL A 240 4.01 -12.77 -9.60
CA VAL A 240 3.75 -11.49 -8.96
C VAL A 240 2.50 -10.92 -9.62
N ASN A 241 1.40 -10.85 -8.88
CA ASN A 241 0.17 -10.22 -9.38
C ASN A 241 0.29 -8.68 -9.40
N TYR A 242 1.38 -8.15 -8.85
CA TYR A 242 1.77 -6.74 -8.91
C TYR A 242 2.44 -6.40 -10.24
N TYR A 243 1.72 -5.66 -11.08
CA TYR A 243 2.14 -5.39 -12.45
C TYR A 243 2.08 -3.88 -12.72
N PRO A 244 3.21 -3.17 -12.60
CA PRO A 244 3.28 -1.79 -13.07
C PRO A 244 3.19 -1.75 -14.59
N VAL A 245 2.46 -0.79 -15.17
CA VAL A 245 2.33 -0.65 -16.63
C VAL A 245 3.12 0.54 -17.11
N PHE A 246 4.05 0.32 -18.04
CA PHE A 246 4.76 1.40 -18.73
C PHE A 246 3.91 1.95 -19.88
N SER A 247 3.79 3.27 -19.97
CA SER A 247 3.38 3.96 -21.19
C SER A 247 4.62 4.56 -21.87
N VAL A 248 4.62 4.53 -23.20
CA VAL A 248 5.72 5.07 -24.02
C VAL A 248 5.20 6.22 -24.85
N GLU A 249 5.80 7.38 -24.66
CA GLU A 249 5.46 8.61 -25.36
C GLU A 249 6.72 9.11 -26.08
N ASN A 250 6.63 9.27 -27.40
CA ASN A 250 7.72 9.77 -28.23
C ASN A 250 9.05 9.01 -28.04
N GLY A 251 8.99 7.69 -27.84
CA GLY A 251 10.16 6.83 -27.65
C GLY A 251 10.80 6.90 -26.25
N THR A 252 10.16 7.61 -25.32
CA THR A 252 10.55 7.70 -23.91
C THR A 252 9.46 7.18 -22.98
N VAL A 253 9.82 6.80 -21.76
CA VAL A 253 8.85 6.40 -20.74
C VAL A 253 8.01 7.62 -20.36
N GLY A 254 6.70 7.55 -20.65
CA GLY A 254 5.71 8.56 -20.31
C GLY A 254 5.24 8.41 -18.87
N THR A 255 4.54 7.33 -18.54
CA THR A 255 4.05 7.04 -17.18
C THR A 255 4.39 5.62 -16.79
N VAL A 256 4.53 5.39 -15.48
CA VAL A 256 4.58 4.07 -14.89
C VAL A 256 3.48 3.94 -13.85
N ASP A 257 2.58 3.00 -14.10
CA ASP A 257 1.36 2.89 -13.35
C ASP A 257 1.31 1.66 -12.50
N PHE A 258 1.52 1.86 -11.20
CA PHE A 258 1.51 0.82 -10.20
C PHE A 258 0.06 0.51 -9.83
N GLY A 259 -0.40 -0.68 -10.20
CA GLY A 259 -1.76 -1.10 -9.92
C GLY A 259 -2.11 -1.20 -8.43
N THR A 260 -3.37 -1.54 -8.14
CA THR A 260 -3.87 -1.72 -6.77
C THR A 260 -3.50 -3.07 -6.16
N THR A 261 -2.91 -3.97 -6.95
CA THR A 261 -2.40 -5.22 -6.43
C THR A 261 -1.26 -4.95 -5.45
N ARG A 262 -1.07 -5.83 -4.48
CA ARG A 262 0.03 -5.73 -3.52
C ARG A 262 1.19 -6.61 -3.98
N THR A 263 2.41 -6.21 -3.64
CA THR A 263 3.56 -7.11 -3.70
C THR A 263 3.34 -8.28 -2.74
N PRO A 264 3.92 -9.47 -3.02
CA PRO A 264 3.86 -10.59 -2.10
C PRO A 264 4.50 -10.24 -0.76
N SER A 265 3.84 -10.64 0.34
CA SER A 265 4.35 -10.45 1.70
C SER A 265 5.37 -11.54 2.05
N PRO A 266 6.48 -11.22 2.73
CA PRO A 266 7.35 -12.24 3.31
C PRO A 266 6.63 -13.09 4.38
N PHE A 267 5.51 -12.59 4.93
CA PHE A 267 4.70 -13.27 5.94
C PHE A 267 3.49 -14.01 5.34
N GLY A 268 3.56 -14.36 4.06
CA GLY A 268 2.53 -15.15 3.38
C GLY A 268 1.27 -14.35 3.04
N LYS A 269 0.12 -14.72 3.62
CA LYS A 269 -1.18 -14.08 3.32
C LYS A 269 -1.39 -12.77 4.06
N GLU A 270 -0.72 -12.61 5.20
CA GLU A 270 -0.83 -11.43 6.04
C GLU A 270 0.20 -10.39 5.58
N MET A 271 -0.24 -9.14 5.50
CA MET A 271 0.64 -8.03 5.15
C MET A 271 1.28 -7.52 6.43
N GLY A 272 2.61 -7.55 6.46
CA GLY A 272 3.36 -6.85 7.50
C GLY A 272 3.27 -5.33 7.35
N ASP A 273 3.83 -4.61 8.32
CA ASP A 273 3.97 -3.16 8.24
C ASP A 273 5.16 -2.80 7.34
N HIS A 274 4.96 -1.86 6.43
CA HIS A 274 6.06 -1.26 5.69
C HIS A 274 6.72 -0.18 6.54
N THR A 275 8.04 -0.20 6.59
CA THR A 275 8.82 0.81 7.35
C THR A 275 8.89 2.13 6.58
N ALA A 276 9.07 2.07 5.27
CA ALA A 276 8.84 3.17 4.35
C ALA A 276 7.50 2.98 3.61
N ALA A 277 6.77 4.07 3.37
CA ALA A 277 5.55 4.06 2.58
C ALA A 277 5.79 3.42 1.21
N TRP A 278 4.93 2.46 0.85
CA TRP A 278 5.04 1.75 -0.41
C TRP A 278 4.93 2.69 -1.62
N ALA A 279 4.03 3.67 -1.54
CA ALA A 279 3.88 4.80 -2.47
C ALA A 279 5.21 5.53 -2.69
N GLY A 280 5.98 5.77 -1.63
CA GLY A 280 7.28 6.41 -1.73
C GLY A 280 8.30 5.57 -2.50
N VAL A 281 8.33 4.26 -2.26
CA VAL A 281 9.18 3.32 -2.99
C VAL A 281 8.80 3.30 -4.48
N VAL A 282 7.52 3.14 -4.80
CA VAL A 282 7.08 3.01 -6.19
C VAL A 282 7.18 4.31 -6.96
N ASP A 283 6.89 5.45 -6.33
CA ASP A 283 7.06 6.77 -6.93
C ASP A 283 8.55 7.06 -7.18
N SER A 284 9.46 6.60 -6.31
CA SER A 284 10.90 6.72 -6.56
C SER A 284 11.34 5.91 -7.79
N LEU A 285 10.73 4.74 -8.00
CA LEU A 285 10.99 3.93 -9.18
C LEU A 285 10.41 4.59 -10.44
N HIS A 286 9.19 5.13 -10.37
CA HIS A 286 8.58 5.91 -11.46
C HIS A 286 9.51 7.07 -11.86
N ALA A 287 9.87 7.90 -10.89
CA ALA A 287 10.71 9.07 -11.08
C ALA A 287 12.03 8.73 -11.77
N SER A 288 12.59 7.56 -11.45
CA SER A 288 13.88 7.13 -11.97
C SER A 288 13.88 6.75 -13.45
N VAL A 289 12.77 6.23 -13.95
CA VAL A 289 12.65 5.79 -15.36
C VAL A 289 11.89 6.79 -16.23
N PHE A 290 11.12 7.70 -15.63
CA PHE A 290 10.34 8.71 -16.34
C PHE A 290 11.22 9.56 -17.28
N GLY A 291 10.74 9.78 -18.51
CA GLY A 291 11.42 10.57 -19.52
C GLY A 291 12.69 9.93 -20.10
N LYS A 292 13.10 8.75 -19.62
CA LYS A 292 14.22 8.01 -20.21
C LYS A 292 13.75 7.31 -21.47
N THR A 293 14.67 7.12 -22.42
CA THR A 293 14.43 6.19 -23.54
C THR A 293 14.24 4.78 -22.99
N LEU A 294 13.62 3.88 -23.76
CA LEU A 294 13.46 2.48 -23.33
C LEU A 294 14.80 1.82 -22.98
N ALA A 295 15.86 2.11 -23.75
CA ALA A 295 17.22 1.67 -23.43
C ALA A 295 17.73 2.25 -22.10
N GLY A 296 17.50 3.55 -21.88
CA GLY A 296 17.86 4.22 -20.62
C GLY A 296 17.08 3.69 -19.42
N ALA A 297 15.81 3.32 -19.59
CA ALA A 297 15.00 2.70 -18.56
C ALA A 297 15.49 1.28 -18.24
N VAL A 298 15.86 0.48 -19.24
CA VAL A 298 16.53 -0.82 -19.02
C VAL A 298 17.79 -0.64 -18.17
N GLN A 299 18.67 0.31 -18.53
CA GLN A 299 19.90 0.53 -17.79
C GLN A 299 19.64 1.02 -16.35
N GLU A 300 18.73 1.96 -16.15
CA GLU A 300 18.36 2.44 -14.81
C GLU A 300 17.86 1.29 -13.92
N LEU A 301 17.00 0.42 -14.44
CA LEU A 301 16.50 -0.73 -13.67
C LEU A 301 17.59 -1.77 -13.39
N ARG A 302 18.57 -1.95 -14.30
CA ARG A 302 19.76 -2.78 -14.04
C ARG A 302 20.59 -2.20 -12.91
N ASP A 303 20.95 -0.91 -13.00
CA ASP A 303 21.77 -0.24 -11.99
C ASP A 303 21.12 -0.32 -10.60
N ARG A 304 19.80 -0.18 -10.54
CA ARG A 304 19.02 -0.33 -9.30
C ARG A 304 18.99 -1.76 -8.78
N GLN A 305 18.80 -2.74 -9.66
CA GLN A 305 18.83 -4.15 -9.26
C GLN A 305 20.23 -4.54 -8.77
N ASP A 306 21.29 -4.12 -9.45
CA ASP A 306 22.67 -4.40 -9.07
C ASP A 306 23.02 -3.75 -7.72
N ALA A 307 22.61 -2.50 -7.49
CA ALA A 307 22.76 -1.85 -6.18
C ALA A 307 21.98 -2.58 -5.08
N ALA A 308 20.78 -3.09 -5.37
CA ALA A 308 19.97 -3.84 -4.42
C ALA A 308 20.54 -5.26 -4.17
N ASP A 309 21.25 -5.84 -5.14
CA ASP A 309 21.84 -7.17 -5.06
C ASP A 309 23.25 -7.19 -4.43
N GLN A 310 23.90 -6.04 -4.27
CA GLN A 310 25.30 -5.93 -3.85
C GLN A 310 25.62 -6.71 -2.56
N TRP A 311 24.65 -6.87 -1.66
CA TRP A 311 24.83 -7.62 -0.42
C TRP A 311 24.93 -9.14 -0.62
N MET A 312 24.40 -9.67 -1.72
CA MET A 312 24.49 -11.10 -2.07
C MET A 312 25.88 -11.51 -2.57
N ASP A 313 26.75 -10.55 -2.88
CA ASP A 313 28.14 -10.81 -3.30
C ASP A 313 29.01 -11.34 -2.14
N GLY A 314 28.50 -11.25 -0.90
CA GLY A 314 29.17 -11.68 0.31
C GLY A 314 29.92 -10.54 1.00
N PRO A 315 30.90 -10.86 1.86
CA PRO A 315 31.71 -9.84 2.52
C PRO A 315 32.47 -8.98 1.51
N LEU A 316 32.63 -7.70 1.84
CA LEU A 316 33.43 -6.72 1.12
C LEU A 316 34.90 -7.18 1.05
N PRO A 317 35.74 -6.60 0.17
CA PRO A 317 37.15 -6.99 0.04
C PRO A 317 37.98 -6.88 1.32
N ASN A 318 37.55 -6.05 2.28
CA ASN A 318 38.18 -5.91 3.60
C ASN A 318 37.69 -6.97 4.63
N GLY A 319 36.81 -7.88 4.24
CA GLY A 319 36.22 -8.91 5.10
C GLY A 319 34.94 -8.49 5.82
N ASP A 320 34.54 -7.21 5.75
CA ASP A 320 33.34 -6.73 6.43
C ASP A 320 32.08 -7.11 5.65
N ASP A 321 31.03 -7.51 6.34
CA ASP A 321 29.72 -7.65 5.71
C ASP A 321 29.18 -6.28 5.28
N PRO A 322 28.62 -6.13 4.06
CA PRO A 322 27.89 -4.93 3.69
C PRO A 322 26.65 -4.77 4.60
N PRO A 323 26.14 -3.53 4.81
CA PRO A 323 25.05 -3.25 5.75
C PRO A 323 23.84 -4.19 5.58
N VAL A 324 23.35 -4.39 4.37
CA VAL A 324 22.18 -5.25 4.13
C VAL A 324 22.47 -6.73 4.45
N LEU A 325 23.71 -7.22 4.26
CA LEU A 325 24.08 -8.58 4.66
C LEU A 325 24.12 -8.71 6.19
N LYS A 326 24.58 -7.68 6.91
CA LYS A 326 24.49 -7.64 8.38
C LYS A 326 23.03 -7.71 8.82
N LEU A 327 22.15 -6.90 8.23
CA LEU A 327 20.72 -6.91 8.49
C LEU A 327 20.07 -8.27 8.16
N TRP A 328 20.47 -8.89 7.06
CA TRP A 328 20.01 -10.22 6.67
C TRP A 328 20.36 -11.27 7.74
N LYS A 329 21.60 -11.25 8.25
CA LYS A 329 22.06 -12.15 9.31
C LYS A 329 21.38 -11.91 10.67
N MET A 330 20.73 -10.77 10.86
CA MET A 330 19.96 -10.47 12.08
C MET A 330 18.56 -11.09 12.09
N LEU A 331 18.03 -11.51 10.93
CA LEU A 331 16.77 -12.25 10.85
C LEU A 331 16.92 -13.64 11.48
N ASP A 332 15.82 -14.22 11.94
CA ASP A 332 15.84 -15.63 12.35
C ASP A 332 16.09 -16.56 11.15
N GLU A 333 16.65 -17.75 11.39
CA GLU A 333 17.06 -18.65 10.32
C GLU A 333 15.88 -19.11 9.43
N ASP A 334 14.68 -19.19 9.99
CA ASP A 334 13.48 -19.62 9.26
C ASP A 334 12.98 -18.50 8.33
N ASP A 335 12.98 -17.24 8.77
CA ASP A 335 12.66 -16.05 7.97
C ASP A 335 13.72 -15.82 6.89
N GLN A 336 15.01 -15.96 7.23
CA GLN A 336 16.08 -15.95 6.22
C GLN A 336 15.81 -17.00 5.15
N ARG A 337 15.52 -18.25 5.53
CA ARG A 337 15.27 -19.35 4.59
C ARG A 337 14.03 -19.11 3.75
N ALA A 338 12.95 -18.61 4.36
CA ALA A 338 11.69 -18.29 3.68
C ALA A 338 11.89 -17.20 2.62
N ARG A 339 12.65 -16.15 2.93
CA ARG A 339 12.91 -15.03 2.01
C ARG A 339 13.95 -15.36 0.95
N HIS A 340 14.99 -16.12 1.29
CA HIS A 340 16.16 -16.33 0.43
C HIS A 340 15.77 -16.83 -0.97
N ALA A 341 14.93 -17.87 -1.04
CA ALA A 341 14.49 -18.42 -2.32
C ALA A 341 13.66 -17.41 -3.14
N ALA A 342 12.82 -16.61 -2.49
CA ALA A 342 12.00 -15.60 -3.15
C ALA A 342 12.85 -14.45 -3.71
N VAL A 343 13.77 -13.91 -2.89
CA VAL A 343 14.71 -12.84 -3.26
C VAL A 343 15.55 -13.27 -4.47
N GLN A 344 16.15 -14.47 -4.43
CA GLN A 344 16.97 -14.96 -5.54
C GLN A 344 16.19 -15.09 -6.84
N GLY A 345 14.98 -15.65 -6.78
CA GLY A 345 14.22 -15.83 -8.01
C GLY A 345 13.58 -14.55 -8.53
N TYR A 346 13.26 -13.57 -7.67
CA TYR A 346 12.90 -12.23 -8.16
C TYR A 346 14.08 -11.53 -8.83
N ALA A 347 15.28 -11.57 -8.25
CA ALA A 347 16.48 -11.01 -8.87
C ALA A 347 16.75 -11.63 -10.26
N PHE A 348 16.65 -12.97 -10.36
CA PHE A 348 16.76 -13.67 -11.63
C PHE A 348 15.71 -13.19 -12.66
N LYS A 349 14.44 -13.06 -12.24
CA LYS A 349 13.37 -12.61 -13.12
C LYS A 349 13.59 -11.17 -13.60
N VAL A 350 13.96 -10.25 -12.72
CA VAL A 350 14.29 -8.87 -13.10
C VAL A 350 15.34 -8.87 -14.22
N ARG A 351 16.46 -9.57 -14.02
CA ARG A 351 17.56 -9.62 -15.01
C ARG A 351 17.11 -10.26 -16.33
N SER A 352 16.37 -11.36 -16.27
CA SER A 352 15.85 -12.06 -17.47
C SER A 352 14.91 -11.19 -18.30
N GLU A 353 14.02 -10.43 -17.67
CA GLU A 353 13.11 -9.53 -18.36
C GLU A 353 13.86 -8.33 -18.97
N LEU A 354 14.83 -7.77 -18.24
CA LEU A 354 15.70 -6.68 -18.74
C LEU A 354 16.60 -7.12 -19.90
N ASP A 355 17.11 -8.35 -19.90
CA ASP A 355 17.87 -8.92 -21.02
C ASP A 355 16.99 -9.14 -22.26
N SER A 356 15.73 -9.54 -22.05
CA SER A 356 14.75 -9.72 -23.14
C SER A 356 14.41 -8.37 -23.80
N ALA A 357 14.12 -7.35 -23.00
CA ALA A 357 13.91 -5.98 -23.48
C ALA A 357 15.11 -5.44 -24.26
N ASP A 358 16.32 -5.58 -23.69
CA ASP A 358 17.58 -5.11 -24.29
C ASP A 358 17.87 -5.79 -25.63
N THR A 359 17.58 -7.10 -25.74
CA THR A 359 17.77 -7.85 -26.98
C THR A 359 16.95 -7.27 -28.14
N ILE A 360 15.68 -6.92 -27.89
CA ILE A 360 14.80 -6.33 -28.90
C ILE A 360 15.31 -4.94 -29.30
N ILE A 361 15.69 -4.12 -28.32
CA ILE A 361 16.24 -2.77 -28.55
C ILE A 361 17.52 -2.83 -29.39
N LYS A 362 18.45 -3.73 -29.03
CA LYS A 362 19.71 -3.94 -29.76
C LYS A 362 19.48 -4.45 -31.17
N ALA A 363 18.50 -5.33 -31.38
CA ALA A 363 18.15 -5.81 -32.72
C ALA A 363 17.65 -4.68 -33.63
N ALA A 364 16.76 -3.81 -33.13
CA ALA A 364 16.28 -2.64 -33.88
C ALA A 364 17.42 -1.65 -34.16
N THR A 365 18.28 -1.40 -33.17
CA THR A 365 19.46 -0.53 -33.29
C THR A 365 20.47 -1.06 -34.32
N ALA A 366 20.77 -2.37 -34.30
CA ALA A 366 21.67 -3.01 -35.25
C ALA A 366 21.12 -2.97 -36.69
N ALA A 367 19.79 -2.98 -36.84
CA ALA A 367 19.10 -2.77 -38.11
C ALA A 367 18.99 -1.28 -38.51
N ASN A 368 19.56 -0.36 -37.72
CA ASN A 368 19.51 1.09 -37.91
C ASN A 368 18.09 1.63 -38.15
N ARG A 369 17.12 1.14 -37.37
CA ARG A 369 15.72 1.55 -37.44
C ARG A 369 15.13 1.80 -36.05
N PRO A 370 14.08 2.63 -35.92
CA PRO A 370 13.32 2.71 -34.68
C PRO A 370 12.60 1.40 -34.38
N LEU A 371 12.19 1.24 -33.11
CA LEU A 371 11.27 0.18 -32.71
C LEU A 371 9.93 0.35 -33.44
N THR A 372 9.35 -0.75 -33.89
CA THR A 372 7.96 -0.78 -34.33
C THR A 372 7.02 -0.64 -33.13
N ALA A 373 5.73 -0.36 -33.37
CA ALA A 373 4.73 -0.30 -32.30
C ALA A 373 4.67 -1.62 -31.50
N ALA A 374 4.59 -2.77 -32.19
CA ALA A 374 4.55 -4.08 -31.54
C ALA A 374 5.82 -4.39 -30.72
N GLU A 375 7.00 -4.00 -31.20
CA GLU A 375 8.24 -4.14 -30.44
C GLU A 375 8.28 -3.19 -29.23
N THR A 376 7.75 -1.98 -29.37
CA THR A 376 7.60 -1.02 -28.27
C THR A 376 6.71 -1.59 -27.18
N ASP A 377 5.57 -2.16 -27.54
CA ASP A 377 4.64 -2.80 -26.61
C ASP A 377 5.30 -4.00 -25.90
N THR A 378 6.05 -4.81 -26.65
CA THR A 378 6.77 -5.98 -26.10
C THR A 378 7.87 -5.56 -25.12
N VAL A 379 8.68 -4.55 -25.47
CA VAL A 379 9.71 -3.99 -24.58
C VAL A 379 9.07 -3.40 -23.33
N SER A 380 7.95 -2.68 -23.47
CA SER A 380 7.21 -2.10 -22.35
C SER A 380 6.65 -3.17 -21.42
N ALA A 381 6.16 -4.28 -21.97
CA ALA A 381 5.69 -5.42 -21.18
C ALA A 381 6.83 -6.09 -20.38
N HIS A 382 8.03 -6.24 -20.97
CA HIS A 382 9.20 -6.74 -20.26
C HIS A 382 9.68 -5.78 -19.16
N LEU A 383 9.73 -4.48 -19.42
CA LEU A 383 10.05 -3.46 -18.40
C LEU A 383 9.04 -3.47 -17.24
N SER A 384 7.76 -3.66 -17.57
CA SER A 384 6.66 -3.79 -16.60
C SER A 384 6.84 -5.01 -15.68
N GLU A 385 7.13 -6.20 -16.25
CA GLU A 385 7.43 -7.40 -15.45
C GLU A 385 8.71 -7.22 -14.61
N ALA A 386 9.78 -6.68 -15.20
CA ALA A 386 11.04 -6.42 -14.50
C ALA A 386 10.82 -5.51 -13.28
N LEU A 387 10.08 -4.42 -13.46
CA LEU A 387 9.80 -3.47 -12.38
C LEU A 387 8.90 -4.09 -11.29
N GLY A 388 7.89 -4.87 -11.67
CA GLY A 388 7.04 -5.61 -10.73
C GLY A 388 7.85 -6.59 -9.88
N HIS A 389 8.77 -7.32 -10.49
CA HIS A 389 9.69 -8.23 -9.79
C HIS A 389 10.72 -7.49 -8.92
N HIS A 390 11.24 -6.34 -9.35
CA HIS A 390 12.15 -5.52 -8.56
C HIS A 390 11.45 -4.97 -7.30
N ALA A 391 10.20 -4.53 -7.44
CA ALA A 391 9.38 -4.11 -6.31
C ALA A 391 9.14 -5.27 -5.33
N ALA A 392 8.80 -6.47 -5.83
CA ALA A 392 8.65 -7.65 -4.99
C ALA A 392 9.97 -8.07 -4.31
N TYR A 393 11.10 -7.96 -5.01
CA TYR A 393 12.43 -8.16 -4.45
C TYR A 393 12.68 -7.24 -3.25
N ARG A 394 12.50 -5.92 -3.43
CA ARG A 394 12.66 -4.94 -2.34
C ARG A 394 11.75 -5.26 -1.17
N ASN A 395 10.52 -5.67 -1.43
CA ASN A 395 9.57 -6.03 -0.38
C ASN A 395 10.00 -7.22 0.47
N MET A 396 10.78 -8.14 -0.11
CA MET A 396 11.33 -9.32 0.56
C MET A 396 12.64 -9.04 1.30
N LEU A 397 13.31 -7.91 1.04
CA LEU A 397 14.51 -7.54 1.78
C LEU A 397 14.20 -7.35 3.28
N PRO A 398 15.19 -7.57 4.16
CA PRO A 398 15.04 -7.33 5.59
C PRO A 398 14.56 -5.90 5.83
N LEU A 399 13.64 -5.74 6.77
CA LEU A 399 13.15 -4.45 7.25
C LEU A 399 12.33 -3.60 6.26
N ALA A 400 12.25 -3.95 4.98
CA ALA A 400 11.31 -3.30 4.05
C ALA A 400 9.85 -3.56 4.46
N THR A 401 9.57 -4.79 4.87
CA THR A 401 8.31 -5.21 5.50
C THR A 401 8.62 -5.99 6.77
N VAL A 402 8.05 -5.54 7.88
CA VAL A 402 8.26 -6.09 9.22
C VAL A 402 6.95 -6.69 9.74
N PRO A 403 6.97 -7.62 10.71
CA PRO A 403 5.74 -8.17 11.28
C PRO A 403 4.84 -7.03 11.77
N ALA A 404 3.55 -7.08 11.45
CA ALA A 404 2.60 -6.05 11.84
C ALA A 404 2.47 -6.02 13.38
N ALA A 405 2.15 -4.86 13.95
CA ALA A 405 1.91 -4.75 15.40
C ALA A 405 0.63 -5.46 15.87
N SER A 406 -0.22 -5.91 14.94
CA SER A 406 -1.49 -6.56 15.23
C SER A 406 -1.74 -7.69 14.25
N ASP A 407 -2.40 -8.75 14.71
CA ASP A 407 -2.90 -9.87 13.90
C ASP A 407 -3.68 -9.45 12.65
N ARG A 408 -4.29 -8.26 12.66
CA ARG A 408 -5.06 -7.75 11.51
C ARG A 408 -4.18 -7.37 10.30
N GLY A 409 -2.87 -7.30 10.48
CA GLY A 409 -1.93 -6.81 9.47
C GLY A 409 -2.01 -5.30 9.27
N SER A 410 -1.12 -4.77 8.43
CA SER A 410 -1.07 -3.33 8.14
C SER A 410 -2.31 -2.85 7.36
N ILE A 411 -3.01 -1.85 7.90
CA ILE A 411 -4.20 -1.27 7.25
C ILE A 411 -3.87 -0.20 6.20
N GLY A 412 -2.61 0.26 6.10
CA GLY A 412 -2.16 1.25 5.10
C GLY A 412 -2.95 2.57 5.12
N SER A 413 -3.64 2.89 6.22
CA SER A 413 -4.52 4.05 6.29
C SER A 413 -3.70 5.35 6.40
N GLY A 414 -3.95 6.31 5.50
CA GLY A 414 -3.37 7.66 5.55
C GLY A 414 -2.25 7.93 4.56
N GLU A 415 -1.59 6.89 4.05
CA GLU A 415 -0.46 7.01 3.11
C GLU A 415 -0.79 7.87 1.88
N GLY A 416 -1.95 7.63 1.25
CA GLY A 416 -2.41 8.43 0.11
C GLY A 416 -2.64 9.90 0.45
N THR A 417 -3.08 10.22 1.68
CA THR A 417 -3.26 11.62 2.13
C THR A 417 -1.90 12.30 2.29
N HIS A 418 -0.94 11.63 2.91
CA HIS A 418 0.42 12.15 3.07
C HIS A 418 1.11 12.34 1.73
N ARG A 419 1.03 11.34 0.84
CA ARG A 419 1.51 11.41 -0.55
C ARG A 419 0.92 12.61 -1.28
N ASN A 420 -0.39 12.85 -1.19
CA ASN A 420 -1.04 13.96 -1.86
C ASN A 420 -0.54 15.33 -1.36
N ASN A 421 -0.28 15.48 -0.06
CA ASN A 421 0.29 16.71 0.49
C ASN A 421 1.69 16.98 -0.08
N VAL A 422 2.50 15.94 -0.25
CA VAL A 422 3.85 16.03 -0.82
C VAL A 422 3.78 16.37 -2.31
N LEU A 423 2.98 15.61 -3.08
CA LEU A 423 2.77 15.84 -4.51
C LEU A 423 2.29 17.26 -4.83
N ALA A 424 1.42 17.84 -3.99
CA ALA A 424 0.92 19.20 -4.20
C ALA A 424 2.04 20.24 -4.35
N ILE A 425 3.15 20.09 -3.60
CA ILE A 425 4.32 20.97 -3.71
C ILE A 425 5.04 20.76 -5.03
N ASP A 426 5.38 19.51 -5.36
CA ASP A 426 6.09 19.20 -6.61
C ASP A 426 5.31 19.63 -7.86
N ILE A 427 3.98 19.50 -7.83
CA ILE A 427 3.13 19.97 -8.93
C ILE A 427 3.15 21.49 -9.02
N ALA A 428 2.92 22.21 -7.91
CA ALA A 428 2.90 23.67 -7.92
C ALA A 428 4.26 24.25 -8.37
N MET A 429 5.36 23.61 -7.99
CA MET A 429 6.70 24.01 -8.41
C MET A 429 6.96 23.72 -9.89
N ASP A 430 6.44 22.62 -10.44
CA ASP A 430 6.52 22.38 -11.89
C ASP A 430 5.62 23.34 -12.69
N GLU A 431 4.39 23.61 -12.22
CA GLU A 431 3.50 24.62 -12.81
C GLU A 431 4.19 25.97 -12.86
N ARG A 432 4.91 26.35 -11.80
CA ARG A 432 5.68 27.60 -11.76
C ARG A 432 6.88 27.61 -12.70
N ARG A 433 7.53 26.47 -12.92
CA ARG A 433 8.60 26.33 -13.92
C ARG A 433 8.08 26.60 -15.33
N ARG A 434 6.84 26.18 -15.63
CA ARG A 434 6.17 26.43 -16.92
C ARG A 434 5.58 27.84 -17.01
N ASN A 435 5.06 28.35 -15.89
CA ASN A 435 4.46 29.67 -15.77
C ASN A 435 5.03 30.38 -14.53
N PRO A 436 6.04 31.26 -14.67
CA PRO A 436 6.66 31.95 -13.54
C PRO A 436 5.70 32.76 -12.65
N ASN A 437 4.51 33.10 -13.17
CA ASN A 437 3.45 33.81 -12.45
C ASN A 437 2.51 32.90 -11.65
N ALA A 438 2.64 31.57 -11.75
CA ALA A 438 1.88 30.65 -10.92
C ALA A 438 2.20 30.89 -9.43
N PRO A 439 1.21 30.79 -8.52
CA PRO A 439 1.40 31.08 -7.11
C PRO A 439 2.43 30.13 -6.49
N GLN A 440 3.23 30.65 -5.57
CA GLN A 440 4.08 29.79 -4.74
C GLN A 440 3.22 28.98 -3.76
N PRO A 441 3.62 27.76 -3.40
CA PRO A 441 3.05 27.07 -2.26
C PRO A 441 3.14 27.94 -1.00
N ASP A 442 2.04 28.06 -0.27
CA ASP A 442 2.03 28.80 0.98
C ASP A 442 2.71 28.01 2.11
N ALA A 443 2.99 28.68 3.24
CA ALA A 443 3.65 28.06 4.38
C ALA A 443 2.86 26.87 4.97
N LYS A 444 1.52 26.87 4.85
CA LYS A 444 0.66 25.79 5.34
C LYS A 444 0.76 24.56 4.46
N ALA A 445 0.86 24.72 3.14
CA ALA A 445 1.11 23.65 2.19
C ALA A 445 2.50 23.03 2.43
N ILE A 446 3.52 23.88 2.65
CA ILE A 446 4.89 23.41 2.96
C ILE A 446 4.91 22.63 4.28
N ASP A 447 4.28 23.14 5.35
CA ASP A 447 4.17 22.41 6.63
C ASP A 447 3.45 21.06 6.48
N LYS A 448 2.34 21.02 5.73
CA LYS A 448 1.62 19.77 5.43
C LYS A 448 2.47 18.78 4.63
N ALA A 449 3.25 19.26 3.67
CA ALA A 449 4.15 18.42 2.89
C ALA A 449 5.29 17.88 3.76
N GLY A 450 5.87 18.70 4.65
CA GLY A 450 6.89 18.25 5.60
C GLY A 450 6.35 17.14 6.52
N LYS A 451 5.17 17.35 7.11
CA LYS A 451 4.47 16.30 7.87
C LYS A 451 4.17 15.06 7.03
N GLY A 452 3.80 15.25 5.75
CA GLY A 452 3.58 14.18 4.79
C GLY A 452 4.83 13.33 4.55
N LEU A 453 5.99 13.95 4.30
CA LEU A 453 7.27 13.27 4.09
C LEU A 453 7.66 12.41 5.30
N HIS A 454 7.46 12.92 6.53
CA HIS A 454 7.74 12.14 7.74
C HIS A 454 6.69 11.05 7.99
N ALA A 455 5.41 11.31 7.76
CA ALA A 455 4.33 10.35 7.97
C ALA A 455 4.30 9.22 6.92
N MET A 456 4.98 9.41 5.79
CA MET A 456 5.31 8.35 4.83
C MET A 456 6.43 7.42 5.33
N PHE A 457 6.90 7.56 6.57
CA PHE A 457 7.78 6.62 7.25
C PHE A 457 7.11 6.14 8.54
N SER A 458 6.93 4.82 8.66
CA SER A 458 6.37 4.22 9.87
C SER A 458 7.46 4.07 10.93
N MET A 459 7.72 5.16 11.67
CA MET A 459 8.71 5.14 12.75
C MET A 459 8.39 4.07 13.79
N SER A 460 7.12 3.82 14.11
CA SER A 460 6.72 2.75 15.03
C SER A 460 7.04 1.34 14.51
N ALA A 461 6.90 1.10 13.20
CA ALA A 461 7.29 -0.19 12.61
C ALA A 461 8.81 -0.35 12.60
N ALA A 462 9.53 0.72 12.23
CA ALA A 462 10.98 0.75 12.23
C ALA A 462 11.57 0.51 13.63
N THR A 463 11.08 1.21 14.66
CA THR A 463 11.59 1.08 16.03
C THR A 463 11.23 -0.24 16.68
N ARG A 464 10.06 -0.82 16.36
CA ARG A 464 9.71 -2.18 16.77
C ARG A 464 10.65 -3.21 16.15
N ALA A 465 10.87 -3.14 14.84
CA ALA A 465 11.76 -4.06 14.13
C ALA A 465 13.22 -3.92 14.60
N ALA A 466 13.66 -2.68 14.85
CA ALA A 466 14.98 -2.37 15.38
C ALA A 466 15.12 -2.62 16.89
N ARG A 467 14.04 -2.99 17.60
CA ARG A 467 14.03 -3.26 19.05
C ARG A 467 14.52 -2.08 19.88
N LEU A 468 14.10 -0.87 19.51
CA LEU A 468 14.56 0.39 20.11
C LEU A 468 14.45 0.38 21.65
N SER A 469 13.35 -0.13 22.20
CA SER A 469 13.13 -0.17 23.66
C SER A 469 14.18 -0.99 24.40
N GLU A 470 14.77 -2.00 23.76
CA GLU A 470 15.81 -2.82 24.38
C GLU A 470 17.16 -2.10 24.40
N ALA A 471 17.49 -1.38 23.32
CA ALA A 471 18.71 -0.58 23.23
C ALA A 471 18.70 0.62 24.19
N LEU A 472 17.51 1.13 24.55
CA LEU A 472 17.33 2.23 25.47
C LEU A 472 17.20 1.80 26.94
N ASN A 473 17.01 0.51 27.23
CA ASN A 473 16.78 -0.01 28.59
C ASN A 473 17.48 -1.37 28.82
N PRO A 474 18.82 -1.40 28.81
CA PRO A 474 19.60 -2.62 28.95
C PRO A 474 19.39 -3.36 30.28
N GLN A 475 19.14 -2.67 31.40
CA GLN A 475 18.89 -3.33 32.69
C GLN A 475 17.58 -4.10 32.67
N LYS A 476 16.51 -3.54 32.09
CA LYS A 476 15.26 -4.27 31.90
C LYS A 476 15.48 -5.48 30.99
N LEU A 477 16.37 -5.38 29.99
CA LEU A 477 16.76 -6.50 29.14
C LEU A 477 17.47 -7.60 29.93
N GLN A 478 18.44 -7.25 30.78
CA GLN A 478 19.13 -8.20 31.66
C GLN A 478 18.17 -8.87 32.64
N GLN A 479 17.23 -8.09 33.18
CA GLN A 479 16.19 -8.64 34.06
C GLN A 479 15.28 -9.61 33.32
N THR A 480 14.85 -9.25 32.10
CA THR A 480 14.04 -10.12 31.23
C THR A 480 14.79 -11.39 30.88
N LYS A 481 16.08 -11.30 30.54
CA LYS A 481 16.94 -12.44 30.29
C LYS A 481 17.03 -13.36 31.51
N ALA A 482 17.32 -12.81 32.69
CA ALA A 482 17.41 -13.59 33.92
C ALA A 482 16.11 -14.35 34.23
N ASP A 483 14.97 -13.70 33.95
CA ASP A 483 13.64 -14.28 34.13
C ASP A 483 13.37 -15.40 33.10
N MET A 484 13.73 -15.19 31.84
CA MET A 484 13.66 -16.21 30.80
C MET A 484 14.57 -17.40 31.08
N GLU A 485 15.80 -17.20 31.56
CA GLU A 485 16.69 -18.27 31.97
C GLU A 485 16.13 -19.07 33.15
N ALA A 486 15.50 -18.41 34.12
CA ALA A 486 14.82 -19.08 35.22
C ALA A 486 13.65 -19.95 34.73
N ILE A 487 12.84 -19.43 33.79
CA ILE A 487 11.74 -20.18 33.17
C ILE A 487 12.28 -21.35 32.33
N SER A 488 13.36 -21.16 31.56
CA SER A 488 14.02 -22.21 30.77
C SER A 488 14.51 -23.33 31.69
N ARG A 489 15.22 -23.00 32.77
CA ARG A 489 15.67 -24.00 33.76
C ARG A 489 14.48 -24.79 34.34
N TYR A 490 13.41 -24.09 34.75
CA TYR A 490 12.22 -24.72 35.32
C TYR A 490 11.54 -25.68 34.34
N THR A 491 11.30 -25.23 33.12
CA THR A 491 10.63 -26.02 32.06
C THR A 491 11.47 -27.22 31.62
N ARG A 492 12.80 -27.09 31.61
CA ARG A 492 13.73 -28.20 31.34
C ARG A 492 13.69 -29.27 32.43
N GLU A 493 13.71 -28.88 33.70
CA GLU A 493 13.59 -29.81 34.83
C GLU A 493 12.23 -30.52 34.83
N LEU A 494 11.14 -29.79 34.58
CA LEU A 494 9.80 -30.36 34.41
C LEU A 494 9.75 -31.39 33.29
N ARG A 495 10.28 -31.06 32.11
CA ARG A 495 10.35 -31.96 30.95
C ARG A 495 11.16 -33.22 31.26
N ASN A 496 12.37 -33.05 31.81
CA ASN A 496 13.25 -34.17 32.11
C ASN A 496 12.67 -35.08 33.20
N GLY A 497 12.06 -34.48 34.22
CA GLY A 497 11.37 -35.20 35.29
C GLY A 497 10.19 -36.01 34.78
N ILE A 498 9.33 -35.44 33.94
CA ILE A 498 8.18 -36.17 33.38
C ILE A 498 8.66 -37.26 32.42
N ALA A 499 9.68 -37.01 31.60
CA ALA A 499 10.27 -38.02 30.73
C ALA A 499 10.86 -39.20 31.52
N ALA A 500 11.47 -38.94 32.68
CA ALA A 500 11.95 -39.97 33.59
C ALA A 500 10.82 -40.73 34.29
N ALA A 501 9.75 -40.03 34.70
CA ALA A 501 8.60 -40.64 35.37
C ALA A 501 7.69 -41.44 34.41
N ILE A 502 7.61 -41.04 33.14
CA ILE A 502 6.75 -41.62 32.10
C ILE A 502 7.57 -41.96 30.85
N PRO A 503 8.47 -42.96 30.93
CA PRO A 503 9.42 -43.25 29.87
C PRO A 503 8.74 -43.47 28.52
N PRO A 504 9.42 -43.11 27.40
CA PRO A 504 8.87 -43.30 26.06
C PRO A 504 8.49 -44.76 25.86
N LEU A 505 7.40 -45.00 25.13
CA LEU A 505 6.99 -46.35 24.78
C LEU A 505 8.16 -47.02 24.05
N ALA A 506 8.70 -48.11 24.60
CA ALA A 506 9.72 -48.89 23.93
C ALA A 506 9.27 -49.19 22.48
N PRO A 507 10.17 -49.12 21.49
CA PRO A 507 9.82 -49.48 20.12
C PRO A 507 9.22 -50.88 20.14
N ALA A 508 8.06 -51.08 19.50
CA ALA A 508 7.46 -52.40 19.47
C ALA A 508 8.45 -53.35 18.79
N ASN A 509 8.88 -54.37 19.52
CA ASN A 509 9.41 -55.56 18.87
C ASN A 509 8.29 -56.07 17.96
N ALA A 510 8.58 -56.15 16.66
CA ALA A 510 7.61 -56.26 15.57
C ALA A 510 6.74 -57.55 15.53
N GLY A 511 6.62 -58.31 16.63
CA GLY A 511 6.05 -59.66 16.62
C GLY A 511 4.94 -59.98 17.61
N THR A 512 4.63 -59.14 18.60
CA THR A 512 3.59 -59.46 19.60
C THR A 512 2.56 -58.35 19.67
N GLY A 513 1.30 -58.65 19.32
CA GLY A 513 0.18 -57.69 19.32
C GLY A 513 -0.25 -57.17 20.70
N ALA A 514 0.67 -57.03 21.65
CA ALA A 514 0.41 -56.47 22.97
C ALA A 514 0.08 -54.97 22.85
N ARG A 515 -1.10 -54.57 23.32
CA ARG A 515 -1.50 -53.16 23.43
C ARG A 515 -0.44 -52.42 24.26
N ARG A 516 0.21 -51.43 23.66
CA ARG A 516 1.17 -50.54 24.34
C ARG A 516 0.45 -49.77 25.44
N VAL A 517 0.78 -50.00 26.71
CA VAL A 517 0.23 -49.25 27.84
C VAL A 517 1.30 -48.32 28.37
N THR A 518 1.02 -47.02 28.44
CA THR A 518 1.86 -46.04 29.13
C THR A 518 1.87 -46.37 30.63
N GLN A 519 3.04 -46.61 31.21
CA GLN A 519 3.20 -46.91 32.64
C GLN A 519 4.21 -45.96 33.28
N LEU A 520 4.12 -45.80 34.60
CA LEU A 520 5.09 -45.06 35.39
C LEU A 520 6.38 -45.86 35.53
N ALA A 521 7.52 -45.17 35.56
CA ALA A 521 8.83 -45.78 35.82
C ALA A 521 8.93 -46.34 37.25
N ALA A 522 8.28 -45.68 38.22
CA ALA A 522 8.16 -46.14 39.60
C ALA A 522 6.84 -45.65 40.22
N PRO A 523 6.28 -46.34 41.23
CA PRO A 523 5.00 -45.96 41.86
C PRO A 523 4.94 -44.53 42.39
N ASN A 524 6.07 -43.99 42.87
CA ASN A 524 6.16 -42.65 43.45
C ASN A 524 6.77 -41.60 42.51
N ALA A 525 7.11 -41.96 41.26
CA ALA A 525 7.90 -41.09 40.38
C ALA A 525 7.25 -39.72 40.10
N LEU A 526 5.91 -39.64 40.05
CA LEU A 526 5.21 -38.36 39.89
C LEU A 526 5.25 -37.52 41.18
N LYS A 527 5.17 -38.16 42.35
CA LYS A 527 5.22 -37.47 43.63
C LYS A 527 6.61 -36.91 43.90
N ASP A 528 7.65 -37.71 43.70
CA ASP A 528 9.05 -37.28 43.84
C ASP A 528 9.37 -36.10 42.91
N LEU A 529 8.77 -36.08 41.71
CA LEU A 529 8.88 -34.96 40.78
C LEU A 529 8.14 -33.71 41.27
N VAL A 530 6.92 -33.85 41.79
CA VAL A 530 6.19 -32.72 42.39
C VAL A 530 6.98 -32.11 43.54
N ASP A 531 7.51 -32.93 44.44
CA ASP A 531 8.31 -32.46 45.58
C ASP A 531 9.58 -31.74 45.10
N ARG A 532 10.24 -32.24 44.04
CA ARG A 532 11.41 -31.59 43.42
C ARG A 532 11.07 -30.28 42.70
N LEU A 533 9.89 -30.17 42.09
CA LEU A 533 9.43 -28.93 41.46
C LEU A 533 8.99 -27.89 42.49
N ASP A 534 8.40 -28.33 43.60
CA ASP A 534 8.05 -27.47 44.74
C ASP A 534 9.34 -26.96 45.43
N ASP A 535 10.41 -27.75 45.50
CA ASP A 535 11.74 -27.29 45.94
C ASP A 535 12.34 -26.24 44.98
N LEU A 536 12.26 -26.48 43.66
CA LEU A 536 12.70 -25.52 42.63
C LEU A 536 11.88 -24.21 42.60
N THR A 537 10.69 -24.21 43.19
CA THR A 537 9.80 -23.04 43.26
C THR A 537 9.69 -22.44 44.66
N SER A 538 10.34 -23.05 45.66
CA SER A 538 10.39 -22.53 47.02
C SER A 538 11.16 -21.19 47.06
N PRO A 539 10.73 -20.19 47.86
CA PRO A 539 11.35 -18.87 47.87
C PRO A 539 12.78 -18.94 48.37
N ASN A 540 13.73 -19.06 47.46
CA ASN A 540 15.14 -18.86 47.74
C ASN A 540 15.51 -17.41 47.35
N PRO A 541 16.03 -16.58 48.26
CA PRO A 541 16.44 -15.21 47.93
C PRO A 541 17.52 -15.13 46.83
N ALA A 542 18.24 -16.23 46.56
CA ALA A 542 19.17 -16.34 45.43
C ALA A 542 18.50 -16.71 44.09
N HIS A 543 17.25 -17.20 44.11
CA HIS A 543 16.49 -17.67 42.95
C HIS A 543 15.03 -17.19 43.03
N PRO A 544 14.73 -15.98 42.52
CA PRO A 544 13.38 -15.42 42.62
C PRO A 544 12.34 -16.33 41.95
N HIS A 545 11.16 -16.38 42.57
CA HIS A 545 10.05 -17.30 42.28
C HIS A 545 9.68 -17.37 40.79
N PRO A 546 9.95 -18.48 40.07
CA PRO A 546 9.63 -18.60 38.65
C PRO A 546 8.12 -18.51 38.43
N ALA A 547 7.31 -19.23 39.22
CA ALA A 547 5.84 -19.22 39.05
C ALA A 547 5.19 -17.85 39.37
N GLY A 548 5.68 -17.10 40.35
CA GLY A 548 5.18 -15.74 40.63
C GLY A 548 5.52 -14.73 39.53
N LYS A 549 6.68 -14.89 38.88
CA LYS A 549 7.07 -14.09 37.72
C LYS A 549 6.34 -14.50 36.44
N VAL A 550 6.09 -15.79 36.25
CA VAL A 550 5.26 -16.35 35.19
C VAL A 550 3.83 -15.78 35.26
N VAL A 551 3.22 -15.71 36.45
CA VAL A 551 1.89 -15.11 36.66
C VAL A 551 1.91 -13.58 36.48
N ALA A 552 2.93 -12.88 37.01
CA ALA A 552 3.06 -11.43 36.83
C ALA A 552 3.33 -11.01 35.38
N PHE A 553 4.09 -11.84 34.63
CA PHE A 553 4.32 -11.67 33.20
C PHE A 553 3.00 -11.86 32.43
N THR A 554 2.24 -12.92 32.73
CA THR A 554 0.91 -13.11 32.13
C THR A 554 -0.11 -12.06 32.49
N ASP A 555 0.04 -11.30 33.59
CA ASP A 555 -0.91 -10.27 34.01
C ASP A 555 -0.64 -8.90 33.40
N ASN A 556 0.63 -8.56 33.15
CA ASN A 556 1.04 -7.29 32.54
C ASN A 556 0.98 -7.32 31.01
N ASP A 557 1.18 -8.48 30.37
CA ASP A 557 1.26 -8.64 28.91
C ASP A 557 0.08 -9.43 28.32
N LYS A 558 -1.08 -9.47 29.00
CA LYS A 558 -2.32 -10.20 28.60
C LYS A 558 -2.80 -9.95 27.17
N ASN A 559 -2.39 -8.85 26.56
CA ASN A 559 -2.83 -8.41 25.24
C ASN A 559 -1.80 -8.65 24.13
N HIS A 560 -0.70 -9.36 24.41
CA HIS A 560 0.33 -9.73 23.45
C HIS A 560 0.41 -11.26 23.29
N PRO A 561 -0.57 -11.90 22.62
CA PRO A 561 -0.59 -13.34 22.38
C PRO A 561 0.58 -13.85 21.51
N GLU A 562 1.34 -12.92 20.92
CA GLU A 562 2.61 -13.11 20.21
C GLU A 562 3.74 -13.62 21.14
N ASP A 563 3.64 -13.35 22.44
CA ASP A 563 4.72 -13.68 23.37
C ASP A 563 4.64 -15.16 23.73
N ALA A 564 5.47 -15.96 23.04
CA ALA A 564 5.73 -17.36 23.34
C ALA A 564 5.93 -17.65 24.85
N LEU A 565 6.33 -16.63 25.62
CA LEU A 565 6.43 -16.65 27.08
C LEU A 565 5.09 -16.77 27.82
N ALA A 566 4.03 -16.09 27.39
CA ALA A 566 2.70 -16.21 27.99
C ALA A 566 2.09 -17.59 27.70
N GLY A 567 2.29 -18.10 26.48
CA GLY A 567 1.92 -19.48 26.12
C GLY A 567 2.69 -20.52 26.93
N LEU A 568 4.01 -20.36 27.05
CA LEU A 568 4.88 -21.23 27.87
C LEU A 568 4.50 -21.19 29.36
N ALA A 569 4.15 -20.00 29.87
CA ALA A 569 3.68 -19.80 31.22
C ALA A 569 2.39 -20.58 31.52
N ILE A 570 1.39 -20.43 30.66
CA ILE A 570 0.08 -21.08 30.79
C ILE A 570 0.22 -22.60 30.67
N ASP A 571 0.88 -23.09 29.63
CA ASP A 571 1.07 -24.53 29.40
C ASP A 571 1.95 -25.16 30.50
N GLY A 572 2.90 -24.39 31.05
CA GLY A 572 3.76 -24.81 32.16
C GLY A 572 2.97 -24.98 33.45
N ILE A 573 2.16 -23.98 33.80
CA ILE A 573 1.24 -24.04 34.95
C ILE A 573 0.28 -25.21 34.78
N GLN A 574 -0.31 -25.39 33.60
CA GLN A 574 -1.24 -26.48 33.34
C GLN A 574 -0.57 -27.85 33.51
N ALA A 575 0.63 -28.05 32.97
CA ALA A 575 1.38 -29.30 33.10
C ALA A 575 1.73 -29.62 34.56
N VAL A 576 2.06 -28.60 35.36
CA VAL A 576 2.33 -28.75 36.80
C VAL A 576 1.05 -29.10 37.56
N ASN A 577 -0.07 -28.45 37.24
CA ASN A 577 -1.37 -28.78 37.84
C ASN A 577 -1.81 -30.20 37.49
N ASP A 578 -1.66 -30.62 36.23
CA ASP A 578 -1.92 -31.97 35.77
C ASP A 578 -1.02 -32.98 36.51
N LEU A 579 0.26 -32.65 36.67
CA LEU A 579 1.22 -33.47 37.41
C LEU A 579 0.82 -33.61 38.88
N LYS A 580 0.49 -32.51 39.58
CA LYS A 580 0.04 -32.51 40.99
C LYS A 580 -1.23 -33.33 41.16
N ARG A 581 -2.21 -33.15 40.27
CA ARG A 581 -3.45 -33.94 40.24
C ARG A 581 -3.15 -35.43 40.08
N LEU A 582 -2.26 -35.80 39.17
CA LEU A 582 -1.91 -37.19 38.90
C LEU A 582 -1.08 -37.83 40.03
N ALA A 583 -0.19 -37.07 40.66
CA ALA A 583 0.59 -37.54 41.82
C ALA A 583 -0.28 -37.82 43.05
N ALA A 584 -1.46 -37.19 43.17
CA ALA A 584 -2.42 -37.45 44.23
C ALA A 584 -3.28 -38.72 44.01
N LEU A 585 -3.27 -39.30 42.80
CA LEU A 585 -4.03 -40.51 42.50
C LEU A 585 -3.25 -41.76 42.93
N PRO A 586 -3.89 -42.76 43.57
CA PRO A 586 -3.24 -44.03 43.90
C PRO A 586 -2.71 -44.77 42.67
N LYS A 587 -3.38 -44.60 41.51
CA LYS A 587 -3.00 -45.19 40.23
C LYS A 587 -3.56 -44.37 39.05
N PRO A 588 -2.74 -43.52 38.40
CA PRO A 588 -3.14 -42.79 37.21
C PRO A 588 -3.53 -43.73 36.06
N THR A 589 -4.54 -43.36 35.27
CA THR A 589 -4.92 -44.13 34.08
C THR A 589 -3.95 -43.88 32.91
N ALA A 590 -3.84 -44.83 31.98
CA ALA A 590 -3.00 -44.66 30.80
C ALA A 590 -3.43 -43.48 29.91
N GLY A 591 -4.72 -43.11 29.93
CA GLY A 591 -5.25 -41.94 29.23
C GLY A 591 -4.74 -40.63 29.82
N GLU A 592 -4.71 -40.51 31.15
CA GLU A 592 -4.22 -39.31 31.82
C GLU A 592 -2.70 -39.16 31.70
N LEU A 593 -1.94 -40.26 31.78
CA LEU A 593 -0.50 -40.24 31.53
C LEU A 593 -0.19 -39.82 30.08
N LYS A 594 -1.06 -40.18 29.13
CA LYS A 594 -0.96 -39.73 27.73
C LYS A 594 -1.22 -38.22 27.62
N THR A 595 -2.24 -37.69 28.30
CA THR A 595 -2.53 -36.24 28.33
C THR A 595 -1.34 -35.46 28.89
N LEU A 596 -0.79 -35.90 30.03
CA LEU A 596 0.39 -35.26 30.63
C LEU A 596 1.60 -35.28 29.67
N ARG A 597 1.84 -36.41 28.99
CA ARG A 597 2.88 -36.49 27.95
C ARG A 597 2.64 -35.49 26.81
N THR A 598 1.41 -35.36 26.33
CA THR A 598 1.07 -34.38 25.27
C THR A 598 1.30 -32.94 25.75
N SER A 599 0.96 -32.61 27.00
CA SER A 599 1.27 -31.29 27.59
C SER A 599 2.78 -31.03 27.63
N VAL A 600 3.60 -32.04 27.93
CA VAL A 600 5.07 -31.92 27.90
C VAL A 600 5.64 -31.82 26.50
N GLU A 601 5.09 -32.52 25.52
CA GLU A 601 5.48 -32.39 24.11
C GLU A 601 5.18 -30.98 23.59
N LYS A 602 4.08 -30.36 24.02
CA LYS A 602 3.80 -28.94 23.74
C LYS A 602 4.82 -28.03 24.43
N LEU A 603 5.10 -28.25 25.71
CA LEU A 603 6.13 -27.50 26.45
C LEU A 603 7.52 -27.61 25.83
N ALA A 604 7.90 -28.77 25.31
CA ALA A 604 9.18 -28.96 24.64
C ALA A 604 9.31 -28.06 23.41
N LYS A 605 8.24 -27.93 22.60
CA LYS A 605 8.22 -27.02 21.45
C LYS A 605 8.38 -25.56 21.88
N TRP A 606 7.71 -25.15 22.96
CA TRP A 606 7.87 -23.80 23.49
C TRP A 606 9.26 -23.55 24.06
N HIS A 607 9.85 -24.55 24.74
CA HIS A 607 11.20 -24.47 25.30
C HIS A 607 12.26 -24.28 24.22
N ASP A 608 12.15 -24.99 23.09
CA ASP A 608 13.07 -24.84 21.96
C ASP A 608 13.04 -23.40 21.40
N GLY A 609 11.86 -22.75 21.39
CA GLY A 609 11.73 -21.33 21.06
C GLY A 609 12.34 -20.38 22.11
N LEU A 610 12.23 -20.73 23.39
CA LEU A 610 12.79 -19.93 24.49
C LEU A 610 14.32 -19.85 24.47
N ASP A 611 15.00 -20.96 24.17
CA ASP A 611 16.47 -20.97 24.08
C ASP A 611 16.98 -20.05 22.96
N GLY A 612 16.23 -19.91 21.85
CA GLY A 612 16.49 -18.92 20.81
C GLY A 612 16.37 -17.48 21.32
N VAL A 613 15.32 -17.19 22.10
CA VAL A 613 15.14 -15.86 22.71
C VAL A 613 16.24 -15.56 23.73
N ILE A 614 16.59 -16.51 24.60
CA ILE A 614 17.68 -16.34 25.58
C ILE A 614 19.01 -16.09 24.87
N THR A 615 19.31 -16.86 23.82
CA THR A 615 20.52 -16.68 23.02
C THR A 615 20.56 -15.26 22.44
N ARG A 616 19.43 -14.78 21.91
CA ARG A 616 19.30 -13.41 21.39
C ARG A 616 19.47 -12.35 22.47
N LEU A 617 18.89 -12.53 23.65
CA LEU A 617 19.04 -11.61 24.79
C LEU A 617 20.44 -11.69 25.43
N SER A 618 21.20 -12.74 25.14
CA SER A 618 22.56 -12.91 25.65
C SER A 618 23.60 -12.11 24.88
N LYS A 619 23.21 -11.45 23.77
CA LYS A 619 24.08 -10.51 23.07
C LYS A 619 24.55 -9.40 24.03
N PRO A 620 25.83 -8.98 23.95
CA PRO A 620 26.30 -7.80 24.65
C PRO A 620 25.42 -6.58 24.36
N GLU A 621 25.19 -5.74 25.37
CA GLU A 621 24.34 -4.55 25.25
C GLU A 621 24.85 -3.58 24.16
N ALA A 622 26.16 -3.48 24.01
CA ALA A 622 26.77 -2.70 22.94
C ALA A 622 26.42 -3.22 21.54
N ASP A 623 26.34 -4.54 21.38
CA ASP A 623 25.99 -5.16 20.09
C ASP A 623 24.50 -4.97 19.80
N VAL A 624 23.62 -5.10 20.80
CA VAL A 624 22.19 -4.81 20.66
C VAL A 624 21.98 -3.36 20.22
N ARG A 625 22.65 -2.41 20.87
CA ARG A 625 22.55 -0.98 20.54
C ARG A 625 23.12 -0.68 19.15
N ALA A 626 24.25 -1.27 18.76
CA ALA A 626 24.84 -1.13 17.44
C ALA A 626 23.94 -1.73 16.33
N ASP A 627 23.35 -2.91 16.58
CA ASP A 627 22.40 -3.55 15.67
C ASP A 627 21.16 -2.64 15.48
N THR A 628 20.56 -2.15 16.57
CA THR A 628 19.43 -1.21 16.55
C THR A 628 19.76 0.06 15.77
N ALA A 629 20.93 0.65 16.03
CA ALA A 629 21.41 1.84 15.34
C ALA A 629 21.56 1.60 13.84
N LEU A 630 22.14 0.47 13.43
CA LEU A 630 22.30 0.10 12.02
C LEU A 630 20.98 -0.10 11.30
N MET A 631 20.03 -0.80 11.93
CA MET A 631 18.68 -1.01 11.39
C MET A 631 17.97 0.33 11.14
N LEU A 632 17.94 1.22 12.15
CA LEU A 632 17.29 2.52 12.03
C LEU A 632 17.98 3.42 11.02
N ALA A 633 19.32 3.45 11.00
CA ALA A 633 20.07 4.25 10.05
C ALA A 633 19.77 3.82 8.62
N HIS A 634 19.74 2.52 8.35
CA HIS A 634 19.41 1.98 7.03
C HIS A 634 17.99 2.35 6.60
N MET A 635 16.98 2.09 7.43
CA MET A 635 15.57 2.36 7.07
C MET A 635 15.30 3.85 6.86
N ILE A 636 15.86 4.73 7.70
CA ILE A 636 15.68 6.18 7.55
C ILE A 636 16.43 6.70 6.32
N ASN A 637 17.65 6.22 6.06
CA ASN A 637 18.43 6.57 4.87
C ASN A 637 17.70 6.15 3.58
N GLU A 638 17.17 4.92 3.54
CA GLU A 638 16.39 4.41 2.41
C GLU A 638 15.12 5.26 2.17
N HIS A 639 14.39 5.60 3.23
CA HIS A 639 13.25 6.51 3.14
C HIS A 639 13.64 7.87 2.59
N GLN A 640 14.71 8.48 3.13
CA GLN A 640 15.24 9.75 2.66
C GLN A 640 15.62 9.70 1.18
N SER A 641 16.27 8.65 0.71
CA SER A 641 16.64 8.46 -0.69
C SER A 641 15.43 8.27 -1.60
N ASN A 642 14.43 7.50 -1.18
CA ASN A 642 13.19 7.32 -1.94
C ASN A 642 12.46 8.67 -2.08
N MET A 643 12.31 9.44 -0.99
CA MET A 643 11.65 10.75 -1.01
C MET A 643 12.41 11.77 -1.85
N ALA A 644 13.74 11.81 -1.75
CA ALA A 644 14.59 12.73 -2.51
C ALA A 644 14.58 12.46 -4.02
N THR A 645 14.36 11.20 -4.39
CA THR A 645 14.19 10.76 -5.78
C THR A 645 12.78 11.09 -6.29
N ALA A 646 11.75 10.76 -5.50
CA ALA A 646 10.35 10.91 -5.89
C ALA A 646 9.87 12.37 -5.85
N TYR A 647 10.18 13.11 -4.79
CA TYR A 647 9.58 14.42 -4.52
C TYR A 647 10.64 15.49 -4.28
N PRO A 648 11.53 15.75 -5.25
CA PRO A 648 12.68 16.61 -5.03
C PRO A 648 12.28 18.04 -4.68
N GLU A 649 11.16 18.56 -5.17
CA GLU A 649 10.74 19.94 -4.86
C GLU A 649 10.13 20.04 -3.46
N ALA A 650 9.31 19.07 -3.03
CA ALA A 650 8.84 19.00 -1.64
C ALA A 650 10.01 18.84 -0.65
N VAL A 651 10.98 17.99 -0.97
CA VAL A 651 12.18 17.79 -0.13
C VAL A 651 12.99 19.09 0.00
N LYS A 652 13.17 19.86 -1.09
CA LYS A 652 13.82 21.17 -1.06
C LYS A 652 13.01 22.18 -0.23
N ALA A 653 11.71 22.30 -0.49
CA ALA A 653 10.84 23.30 0.12
C ALA A 653 10.68 23.12 1.64
N THR A 654 10.72 21.88 2.11
CA THR A 654 10.52 21.52 3.52
C THR A 654 11.81 21.45 4.33
N GLY A 655 12.98 21.45 3.67
CA GLY A 655 14.26 21.21 4.33
C GLY A 655 14.40 19.79 4.87
N PHE A 656 13.71 18.80 4.30
CA PHE A 656 13.64 17.42 4.80
C PHE A 656 15.01 16.72 4.93
N LEU A 657 16.00 17.14 4.13
CA LEU A 657 17.39 16.67 4.20
C LEU A 657 18.35 17.73 4.76
N GLN A 658 17.84 18.74 5.47
CA GLN A 658 18.63 19.79 6.07
C GLN A 658 18.70 19.61 7.59
N ASN A 659 19.84 19.97 8.17
CA ASN A 659 19.97 20.05 9.63
C ASN A 659 19.28 21.31 10.18
N ALA A 660 19.31 21.48 11.50
CA ALA A 660 18.71 22.64 12.18
C ALA A 660 19.29 24.00 11.73
N ALA A 661 20.49 24.02 11.15
CA ALA A 661 21.11 25.22 10.58
C ALA A 661 20.74 25.47 9.11
N GLY A 662 19.90 24.61 8.51
CA GLY A 662 19.49 24.68 7.11
C GLY A 662 20.52 24.13 6.11
N ALA A 663 21.65 23.59 6.57
CA ALA A 663 22.65 23.00 5.69
C ALA A 663 22.21 21.59 5.25
N HIS A 664 22.47 21.23 3.98
CA HIS A 664 22.16 19.90 3.47
C HIS A 664 23.02 18.83 4.15
N ASP A 665 22.41 18.12 5.09
CA ASP A 665 23.04 17.13 5.95
C ASP A 665 21.98 16.06 6.29
N PRO A 666 21.78 15.07 5.39
CA PRO A 666 20.77 14.02 5.58
C PRO A 666 20.95 13.23 6.87
N ALA A 667 22.20 13.01 7.30
CA ALA A 667 22.53 12.25 8.50
C ALA A 667 22.08 13.00 9.76
N ALA A 668 22.41 14.30 9.86
CA ALA A 668 21.94 15.11 10.99
C ALA A 668 20.42 15.27 11.00
N ALA A 669 19.77 15.40 9.84
CA ALA A 669 18.30 15.42 9.74
C ALA A 669 17.66 14.11 10.21
N ALA A 670 18.26 12.97 9.84
CA ALA A 670 17.84 11.64 10.29
C ALA A 670 18.01 11.47 11.80
N ARG A 671 19.18 11.85 12.34
CA ARG A 671 19.48 11.84 13.77
C ARG A 671 18.45 12.66 14.56
N GLU A 672 18.12 13.86 14.09
CA GLU A 672 17.15 14.73 14.73
C GLU A 672 15.75 14.12 14.75
N THR A 673 15.35 13.48 13.65
CA THR A 673 14.06 12.78 13.56
C THR A 673 13.98 11.64 14.58
N LEU A 674 15.04 10.83 14.70
CA LEU A 674 15.11 9.75 15.69
C LEU A 674 15.11 10.30 17.13
N ARG A 675 15.91 11.33 17.39
CA ARG A 675 15.98 11.99 18.71
C ARG A 675 14.61 12.49 19.14
N LYS A 676 13.90 13.20 18.26
CA LYS A 676 12.54 13.69 18.54
C LYS A 676 11.58 12.55 18.87
N TYR A 677 11.62 11.44 18.12
CA TYR A 677 10.78 10.28 18.41
C TYR A 677 11.06 9.69 19.80
N ILE A 678 12.33 9.60 20.20
CA ILE A 678 12.72 9.12 21.53
C ILE A 678 12.22 10.10 22.61
N ASP A 679 12.47 11.40 22.42
CA ASP A 679 12.06 12.44 23.37
C ASP A 679 10.53 12.47 23.56
N ASP A 680 9.76 12.39 22.46
CA ASP A 680 8.29 12.31 22.49
C ASP A 680 7.82 11.00 23.16
N GLY A 681 8.50 9.88 22.94
CA GLY A 681 8.17 8.60 23.56
C GLY A 681 8.44 8.57 25.07
N GLU A 682 9.55 9.16 25.51
CA GLU A 682 9.88 9.34 26.93
C GLU A 682 8.85 10.25 27.62
N ALA A 683 8.52 11.40 27.01
CA ALA A 683 7.53 12.34 27.54
C ALA A 683 6.13 11.70 27.68
N ASN A 684 5.75 10.84 26.73
CA ASN A 684 4.47 10.13 26.73
C ASN A 684 4.50 8.78 27.49
N LYS A 685 5.64 8.41 28.09
CA LYS A 685 5.84 7.13 28.81
C LYS A 685 5.58 5.89 27.94
N THR A 686 5.76 6.01 26.63
CA THR A 686 5.71 4.87 25.69
C THR A 686 7.09 4.25 25.47
N LEU A 687 8.16 4.97 25.81
CA LEU A 687 9.53 4.48 25.89
C LEU A 687 10.09 4.69 27.28
N ASP A 688 10.81 3.70 27.79
CA ASP A 688 11.59 3.79 29.02
C ASP A 688 13.07 3.92 28.64
N VAL A 689 13.70 5.01 29.06
CA VAL A 689 15.04 5.39 28.60
C VAL A 689 15.98 5.48 29.79
N GLU A 690 16.94 4.58 29.84
CA GLU A 690 18.00 4.62 30.84
C GLU A 690 18.93 5.80 30.60
N ARG A 691 19.46 6.34 31.72
CA ARG A 691 20.30 7.53 31.71
C ARG A 691 21.54 7.32 30.83
N GLY A 692 21.62 8.10 29.76
CA GLY A 692 22.76 8.14 28.84
C GLY A 692 22.68 7.14 27.68
N GLU A 693 21.73 6.19 27.68
CA GLU A 693 21.59 5.24 26.57
C GLU A 693 21.07 5.90 25.29
N ARG A 694 20.23 6.94 25.40
CA ARG A 694 19.85 7.78 24.25
C ARG A 694 21.08 8.33 23.52
N ASP A 695 22.00 8.96 24.25
CA ASP A 695 23.15 9.64 23.63
C ASP A 695 24.12 8.63 23.01
N LYS A 696 24.31 7.47 23.65
CA LYS A 696 25.09 6.36 23.08
C LYS A 696 24.45 5.82 21.82
N LEU A 697 23.13 5.59 21.82
CA LEU A 697 22.40 5.10 20.64
C LEU A 697 22.50 6.09 19.49
N LEU A 698 22.35 7.40 19.74
CA LEU A 698 22.48 8.41 18.70
C LEU A 698 23.91 8.52 18.16
N ALA A 699 24.93 8.25 18.97
CA ALA A 699 26.32 8.17 18.49
C ALA A 699 26.57 6.93 17.62
N ASP A 700 26.05 5.77 18.04
CA ASP A 700 26.11 4.53 17.25
C ASP A 700 25.31 4.67 15.94
N PHE A 701 24.19 5.40 15.97
CA PHE A 701 23.38 5.73 14.80
C PHE A 701 24.16 6.56 13.78
N ASP A 702 24.86 7.61 14.20
CA ASP A 702 25.68 8.43 13.30
C ASP A 702 26.80 7.61 12.65
N ALA A 703 27.47 6.76 13.44
CA ALA A 703 28.51 5.87 12.93
C ALA A 703 27.92 4.87 11.91
N ALA A 704 26.76 4.30 12.20
CA ALA A 704 26.08 3.38 11.31
C ALA A 704 25.61 4.06 10.02
N TYR A 705 25.02 5.26 10.11
CA TYR A 705 24.59 6.04 8.96
C TYR A 705 25.77 6.37 8.04
N ALA A 706 26.91 6.78 8.62
CA ALA A 706 28.14 7.03 7.86
C ALA A 706 28.63 5.75 7.14
N SER A 707 28.49 4.58 7.77
CA SER A 707 28.92 3.29 7.20
C SER A 707 28.10 2.83 5.98
N LEU A 708 26.91 3.41 5.76
CA LEU A 708 26.07 3.06 4.60
C LEU A 708 26.71 3.47 3.27
N ASN A 709 27.70 4.37 3.27
CA ASN A 709 28.38 4.90 2.09
C ASN A 709 27.41 5.41 1.00
N HIS A 710 26.20 5.80 1.42
CA HIS A 710 25.14 6.32 0.55
C HIS A 710 24.54 7.57 1.18
N THR A 711 24.79 8.73 0.55
CA THR A 711 24.16 9.98 0.94
C THR A 711 22.96 10.23 0.03
N PRO A 712 21.74 10.39 0.58
CA PRO A 712 20.56 10.73 -0.20
C PRO A 712 20.80 11.97 -1.06
N LYS A 713 20.57 11.85 -2.37
CA LYS A 713 20.72 12.96 -3.32
C LYS A 713 19.35 13.40 -3.80
N ILE A 714 19.12 14.71 -3.76
CA ILE A 714 17.89 15.31 -4.29
C ILE A 714 17.94 15.25 -5.82
N ALA A 715 16.92 14.66 -6.44
CA ALA A 715 16.80 14.64 -7.90
C ALA A 715 16.68 16.06 -8.48
N ALA A 716 17.09 16.22 -9.74
CA ALA A 716 17.13 17.53 -10.38
C ALA A 716 15.74 18.15 -10.56
N ASP A 717 14.76 17.35 -10.99
CA ASP A 717 13.38 17.77 -11.21
C ASP A 717 12.36 16.66 -10.89
N SER A 718 11.09 17.06 -10.84
CA SER A 718 9.93 16.25 -10.48
C SER A 718 8.99 16.01 -11.68
N LYS A 719 9.52 15.98 -12.91
CA LYS A 719 8.66 15.98 -14.12
C LYS A 719 7.64 14.83 -14.16
N TRP A 720 7.97 13.69 -13.56
CA TRP A 720 7.07 12.55 -13.43
C TRP A 720 5.77 12.88 -12.68
N VAL A 721 5.81 13.86 -11.77
CA VAL A 721 4.69 14.24 -10.93
C VAL A 721 3.52 14.84 -11.73
N VAL A 722 3.79 15.47 -12.87
CA VAL A 722 2.70 15.96 -13.74
C VAL A 722 1.99 14.81 -14.43
N GLY A 723 2.73 13.76 -14.79
CA GLY A 723 2.15 12.48 -15.21
C GLY A 723 1.43 11.76 -14.07
N SER A 724 1.83 11.95 -12.81
CA SER A 724 1.22 11.28 -11.65
C SER A 724 -0.11 11.89 -11.18
N ARG A 725 -0.45 13.11 -11.62
CA ARG A 725 -1.85 13.59 -11.60
C ARG A 725 -2.76 12.70 -12.45
N ASN A 726 -2.22 11.93 -13.39
CA ASN A 726 -2.91 10.76 -13.91
C ASN A 726 -2.87 9.63 -12.85
N THR A 727 -3.50 9.87 -11.69
CA THR A 727 -4.33 8.84 -11.04
C THR A 727 -5.51 8.44 -11.93
N GLY A 728 -5.59 9.08 -13.10
CA GLY A 728 -6.36 8.72 -14.26
C GLY A 728 -6.48 7.23 -14.43
N LEU A 729 -7.67 6.87 -14.85
CA LEU A 729 -8.03 5.54 -15.23
C LEU A 729 -7.04 4.97 -16.24
N LEU A 730 -6.53 3.80 -15.91
CA LEU A 730 -5.60 3.07 -16.75
C LEU A 730 -6.16 1.70 -17.06
N VAL A 731 -5.86 1.28 -18.27
CA VAL A 731 -6.36 0.03 -18.81
C VAL A 731 -5.24 -0.60 -19.63
N GLY A 732 -4.95 -1.86 -19.31
CA GLY A 732 -4.17 -2.77 -20.16
C GLY A 732 -4.91 -4.10 -20.31
N ILE A 733 -4.55 -4.92 -21.30
CA ILE A 733 -5.03 -6.31 -21.41
C ILE A 733 -3.88 -7.29 -21.20
N ARG A 734 -4.03 -8.19 -20.22
CA ARG A 734 -3.06 -9.26 -19.93
C ARG A 734 -3.71 -10.61 -20.10
N LYS A 735 -3.14 -11.46 -20.96
CA LYS A 735 -3.67 -12.82 -21.23
C LYS A 735 -5.17 -12.80 -21.57
N GLY A 736 -5.62 -11.78 -22.31
CA GLY A 736 -7.02 -11.57 -22.69
C GLY A 736 -7.94 -10.98 -21.61
N VAL A 737 -7.42 -10.62 -20.43
CA VAL A 737 -8.19 -10.05 -19.32
C VAL A 737 -7.81 -8.57 -19.09
N PRO A 738 -8.78 -7.66 -18.97
CA PRO A 738 -8.50 -6.26 -18.63
C PRO A 738 -7.93 -6.10 -17.22
N VAL A 739 -6.81 -5.41 -17.14
CA VAL A 739 -6.22 -4.87 -15.91
C VAL A 739 -6.61 -3.39 -15.87
N ILE A 740 -7.47 -3.03 -14.93
CA ILE A 740 -8.02 -1.69 -14.79
C ILE A 740 -7.57 -1.12 -13.44
N LEU A 741 -6.87 0.02 -13.49
CA LEU A 741 -6.21 0.64 -12.36
C LEU A 741 -6.61 2.11 -12.27
N GLY A 742 -6.56 2.66 -11.05
CA GLY A 742 -6.94 4.05 -10.81
C GLY A 742 -8.44 4.30 -10.99
N ARG A 743 -8.78 5.57 -11.18
CA ARG A 743 -10.14 6.07 -11.39
C ARG A 743 -10.14 7.17 -12.42
N ALA A 744 -11.23 7.30 -13.17
CA ALA A 744 -11.40 8.46 -14.03
C ALA A 744 -11.51 9.73 -13.16
N ALA A 745 -11.07 10.86 -13.71
CA ALA A 745 -11.22 12.15 -13.05
C ALA A 745 -12.71 12.45 -12.78
N PRO A 746 -13.05 13.08 -11.64
CA PRO A 746 -14.42 13.46 -11.35
C PRO A 746 -14.94 14.46 -12.41
N PRO A 747 -16.26 14.57 -12.59
CA PRO A 747 -16.83 15.59 -13.46
C PRO A 747 -16.52 17.00 -12.94
N PRO A 748 -16.53 18.01 -13.83
CA PRO A 748 -16.15 19.36 -13.47
C PRO A 748 -17.11 19.95 -12.45
N GLY A 749 -16.57 20.54 -11.39
CA GLY A 749 -17.35 21.12 -10.31
C GLY A 749 -17.63 20.18 -9.14
N ILE A 750 -16.99 19.02 -9.08
CA ILE A 750 -16.86 18.20 -7.88
C ILE A 750 -15.42 18.33 -7.35
N ASP A 751 -15.28 18.63 -6.07
CA ASP A 751 -13.98 18.68 -5.42
C ASP A 751 -13.52 17.27 -4.98
N GLY A 752 -12.20 17.01 -5.02
CA GLY A 752 -11.63 15.71 -4.66
C GLY A 752 -11.96 14.61 -5.68
N MET A 753 -12.25 13.38 -5.22
CA MET A 753 -12.66 12.26 -6.10
C MET A 753 -14.18 12.10 -6.20
N GLY A 754 -14.94 12.80 -5.36
CA GLY A 754 -16.37 12.57 -5.13
C GLY A 754 -16.71 11.18 -4.54
N ALA A 755 -17.99 10.96 -4.26
CA ALA A 755 -18.55 9.65 -3.95
C ALA A 755 -19.27 9.09 -5.19
N HIS A 756 -19.07 7.82 -5.51
CA HIS A 756 -19.79 7.22 -6.63
C HIS A 756 -21.10 6.60 -6.16
N SER A 757 -22.20 6.89 -6.87
CA SER A 757 -23.46 6.23 -6.55
C SER A 757 -23.35 4.71 -6.78
N THR A 758 -22.63 4.30 -7.83
CA THR A 758 -22.28 2.91 -8.12
C THR A 758 -20.83 2.72 -7.72
N ALA A 759 -20.51 1.76 -6.86
CA ALA A 759 -19.13 1.51 -6.46
C ALA A 759 -18.22 1.34 -7.68
N TRP A 760 -17.09 2.05 -7.72
CA TRP A 760 -16.15 2.02 -8.84
C TRP A 760 -15.72 0.59 -9.20
N LYS A 761 -15.52 -0.24 -8.17
CA LYS A 761 -15.22 -1.65 -8.34
C LYS A 761 -16.28 -2.39 -9.17
N THR A 762 -17.58 -2.13 -8.95
CA THR A 762 -18.68 -2.74 -9.71
C THR A 762 -18.62 -2.36 -11.19
N GLU A 763 -18.32 -1.10 -11.51
CA GLU A 763 -18.11 -0.65 -12.91
C GLU A 763 -16.91 -1.39 -13.55
N THR A 764 -15.77 -1.47 -12.85
CA THR A 764 -14.59 -2.19 -13.39
C THR A 764 -14.80 -3.69 -13.53
N ASP A 765 -15.55 -4.33 -12.63
CA ASP A 765 -15.85 -5.76 -12.69
C ASP A 765 -16.84 -6.04 -13.85
N ALA A 766 -17.79 -5.13 -14.13
CA ALA A 766 -18.69 -5.24 -15.27
C ALA A 766 -17.94 -5.16 -16.61
N VAL A 767 -16.98 -4.23 -16.72
CA VAL A 767 -16.09 -4.14 -17.88
C VAL A 767 -15.29 -5.42 -18.10
N LYS A 768 -14.70 -5.98 -17.04
CA LYS A 768 -13.97 -7.25 -17.12
C LYS A 768 -14.88 -8.38 -17.59
N ALA A 769 -16.12 -8.44 -17.10
CA ALA A 769 -17.09 -9.43 -17.51
C ALA A 769 -17.52 -9.27 -18.98
N MET A 770 -17.69 -8.03 -19.47
CA MET A 770 -17.98 -7.76 -20.88
C MET A 770 -16.85 -8.25 -21.79
N VAL A 771 -15.60 -7.89 -21.49
CA VAL A 771 -14.44 -8.35 -22.27
C VAL A 771 -14.32 -9.87 -22.22
N LYS A 772 -14.43 -10.46 -21.04
CA LYS A 772 -14.42 -11.91 -20.86
C LYS A 772 -15.51 -12.58 -21.70
N GLY A 773 -16.74 -12.07 -21.67
CA GLY A 773 -17.85 -12.61 -22.45
C GLY A 773 -17.63 -12.52 -23.95
N VAL A 774 -17.04 -11.44 -24.46
CA VAL A 774 -16.66 -11.36 -25.89
C VAL A 774 -15.62 -12.44 -26.23
N ARG A 775 -14.57 -12.58 -25.41
CA ARG A 775 -13.52 -13.58 -25.61
C ARG A 775 -14.03 -15.02 -25.53
N GLU A 776 -14.88 -15.34 -24.56
CA GLU A 776 -15.47 -16.67 -24.40
C GLU A 776 -16.36 -17.06 -25.59
N ASN A 777 -16.94 -16.08 -26.28
CA ASN A 777 -17.68 -16.28 -27.52
C ASN A 777 -16.80 -16.27 -28.78
N GLY A 778 -15.47 -16.28 -28.63
CA GLY A 778 -14.51 -16.28 -29.74
C GLY A 778 -14.29 -14.92 -30.40
N GLY A 779 -14.75 -13.82 -29.79
CA GLY A 779 -14.59 -12.46 -30.30
C GLY A 779 -13.16 -11.92 -30.15
N GLY A 780 -12.75 -11.13 -31.14
CA GLY A 780 -11.49 -10.41 -31.18
C GLY A 780 -11.56 -9.02 -30.54
N ASP A 781 -10.54 -8.22 -30.83
CA ASP A 781 -10.38 -6.85 -30.31
C ASP A 781 -11.44 -5.90 -30.89
N ALA A 782 -11.78 -6.10 -32.17
CA ALA A 782 -12.82 -5.33 -32.85
C ALA A 782 -14.19 -5.51 -32.19
N GLU A 783 -14.56 -6.73 -31.81
CA GLU A 783 -15.82 -7.00 -31.11
C GLU A 783 -15.83 -6.44 -29.68
N ILE A 784 -14.68 -6.37 -29.02
CA ILE A 784 -14.57 -5.69 -27.72
C ILE A 784 -14.83 -4.19 -27.88
N ILE A 785 -14.17 -3.55 -28.86
CA ILE A 785 -14.35 -2.13 -29.16
C ILE A 785 -15.82 -1.84 -29.51
N ASP A 786 -16.41 -2.62 -30.42
CA ASP A 786 -17.81 -2.47 -30.83
C ASP A 786 -18.79 -2.66 -29.66
N ARG A 787 -18.49 -3.58 -28.73
CA ARG A 787 -19.27 -3.75 -27.52
C ARG A 787 -19.31 -2.47 -26.67
N PHE A 788 -18.17 -1.82 -26.48
CA PHE A 788 -18.10 -0.58 -25.69
C PHE A 788 -18.78 0.60 -26.41
N LYS A 789 -18.68 0.69 -27.74
CA LYS A 789 -19.45 1.67 -28.53
C LYS A 789 -20.95 1.48 -28.32
N THR A 790 -21.43 0.23 -28.45
CA THR A 790 -22.85 -0.11 -28.25
C THR A 790 -23.36 0.25 -26.86
N GLU A 791 -22.60 -0.07 -25.80
CA GLU A 791 -23.00 0.28 -24.43
C GLU A 791 -23.01 1.81 -24.20
N THR A 792 -22.03 2.52 -24.76
CA THR A 792 -21.97 4.00 -24.69
C THR A 792 -23.19 4.64 -25.33
N GLU A 793 -23.57 4.19 -26.54
CA GLU A 793 -24.78 4.67 -27.20
C GLU A 793 -26.05 4.37 -26.40
N GLY A 794 -26.13 3.17 -25.81
CA GLY A 794 -27.24 2.76 -24.97
C GLY A 794 -27.40 3.69 -23.75
N ASP A 795 -26.30 4.00 -23.09
CA ASP A 795 -26.25 4.89 -21.93
C ASP A 795 -26.59 6.34 -22.29
N LEU A 796 -26.08 6.85 -23.43
CA LEU A 796 -26.44 8.18 -23.96
C LEU A 796 -27.94 8.32 -24.22
N LYS A 797 -28.57 7.26 -24.76
CA LYS A 797 -30.00 7.24 -25.07
C LYS A 797 -30.88 6.94 -23.85
N SER A 798 -30.27 6.61 -22.70
CA SER A 798 -30.96 6.19 -21.49
C SER A 798 -31.54 7.36 -20.69
N LYS A 799 -32.29 7.03 -19.63
CA LYS A 799 -32.83 8.02 -18.67
C LYS A 799 -31.74 8.73 -17.86
N LEU A 800 -30.54 8.15 -17.73
CA LEU A 800 -29.42 8.81 -17.05
C LEU A 800 -29.10 10.14 -17.72
N MET A 801 -28.95 10.13 -19.04
CA MET A 801 -28.70 11.36 -19.79
C MET A 801 -29.97 12.15 -20.00
N THR A 802 -31.01 11.51 -20.54
CA THR A 802 -32.19 12.24 -21.04
C THR A 802 -33.09 12.78 -19.93
N GLU A 803 -33.10 12.19 -18.73
CA GLU A 803 -33.90 12.66 -17.60
C GLU A 803 -33.09 13.35 -16.50
N LEU A 804 -31.87 12.88 -16.18
CA LEU A 804 -31.05 13.50 -15.13
C LEU A 804 -30.14 14.62 -15.61
N GLY A 805 -29.73 14.64 -16.89
CA GLY A 805 -28.88 15.71 -17.44
C GLY A 805 -29.42 17.13 -17.14
N PRO A 806 -30.72 17.40 -17.36
CA PRO A 806 -31.32 18.70 -17.03
C PRO A 806 -31.43 19.02 -15.53
N THR A 807 -31.18 18.04 -14.66
CA THR A 807 -31.25 18.19 -13.19
C THR A 807 -29.89 18.35 -12.53
N LEU A 808 -28.81 18.34 -13.32
CA LEU A 808 -27.46 18.61 -12.82
C LEU A 808 -27.38 20.01 -12.17
N PRO A 809 -26.56 20.19 -11.13
CA PRO A 809 -26.35 21.50 -10.53
C PRO A 809 -25.85 22.52 -11.56
N ALA A 810 -26.40 23.74 -11.54
CA ALA A 810 -26.01 24.82 -12.45
C ALA A 810 -24.49 25.09 -12.49
N GLY A 811 -23.77 24.87 -11.38
CA GLY A 811 -22.31 24.96 -11.34
C GLY A 811 -21.62 23.97 -12.27
N GLN A 812 -22.06 22.71 -12.30
CA GLN A 812 -21.50 21.67 -13.17
C GLN A 812 -21.91 21.86 -14.64
N LEU A 813 -23.18 22.24 -14.87
CA LEU A 813 -23.68 22.58 -16.21
C LEU A 813 -22.87 23.71 -16.84
N ARG A 814 -22.65 24.81 -16.10
CA ARG A 814 -21.85 25.96 -16.56
C ARG A 814 -20.37 25.62 -16.76
N LYS A 815 -19.82 24.69 -15.98
CA LYS A 815 -18.45 24.20 -16.15
C LYS A 815 -18.30 23.18 -17.28
N GLY A 816 -19.39 22.82 -17.97
CA GLY A 816 -19.34 22.06 -19.21
C GLY A 816 -19.48 20.55 -19.07
N GLN A 817 -20.02 20.02 -17.96
CA GLN A 817 -20.14 18.56 -17.77
C GLN A 817 -20.85 17.83 -18.93
N LEU A 818 -21.86 18.44 -19.56
CA LEU A 818 -22.52 17.84 -20.73
C LEU A 818 -21.57 17.70 -21.94
N ARG A 819 -20.63 18.63 -22.10
CA ARG A 819 -19.59 18.57 -23.14
C ARG A 819 -18.58 17.47 -22.81
N ASP A 820 -18.13 17.39 -21.56
CA ASP A 820 -17.21 16.33 -21.10
C ASP A 820 -17.80 14.93 -21.29
N ILE A 821 -19.11 14.76 -21.08
CA ILE A 821 -19.80 13.50 -21.37
C ILE A 821 -19.75 13.18 -22.88
N ALA A 822 -19.99 14.18 -23.73
CA ALA A 822 -19.93 13.98 -25.18
C ALA A 822 -18.50 13.70 -25.67
N ASP A 823 -17.49 14.38 -25.13
CA ASP A 823 -16.07 14.13 -25.42
C ASP A 823 -15.67 12.71 -25.02
N ALA A 824 -16.05 12.29 -23.80
CA ALA A 824 -15.77 10.95 -23.33
C ALA A 824 -16.48 9.88 -24.16
N ALA A 825 -17.73 10.11 -24.56
CA ALA A 825 -18.45 9.21 -25.46
C ALA A 825 -17.81 9.14 -26.85
N TYR A 826 -17.43 10.29 -27.42
CA TYR A 826 -16.75 10.33 -28.72
C TYR A 826 -15.41 9.61 -28.67
N ALA A 827 -14.66 9.73 -27.57
CA ALA A 827 -13.42 8.98 -27.37
C ALA A 827 -13.63 7.46 -27.39
N VAL A 828 -14.79 6.95 -26.96
CA VAL A 828 -15.13 5.51 -27.13
C VAL A 828 -15.36 5.19 -28.61
N HIS A 829 -16.06 6.06 -29.34
CA HIS A 829 -16.31 5.89 -30.77
C HIS A 829 -15.04 5.95 -31.61
N ALA A 830 -14.10 6.81 -31.23
CA ALA A 830 -12.81 7.00 -31.89
C ALA A 830 -11.72 6.02 -31.42
N ALA A 831 -12.02 5.14 -30.47
CA ALA A 831 -11.03 4.17 -29.98
C ALA A 831 -10.70 3.12 -31.04
N ASP A 832 -9.40 2.90 -31.25
CA ASP A 832 -8.85 1.94 -32.20
C ASP A 832 -8.28 0.69 -31.51
N THR A 833 -8.14 0.72 -30.18
CA THR A 833 -7.73 -0.44 -29.37
C THR A 833 -8.73 -0.73 -28.25
N PRO A 834 -8.80 -2.00 -27.77
CA PRO A 834 -9.62 -2.34 -26.61
C PRO A 834 -9.30 -1.51 -25.36
N GLU A 835 -8.02 -1.25 -25.08
CA GLU A 835 -7.57 -0.46 -23.93
C GLU A 835 -8.10 0.97 -24.00
N GLN A 836 -8.03 1.61 -25.17
CA GLN A 836 -8.59 2.94 -25.41
C GLN A 836 -10.11 2.93 -25.22
N ALA A 837 -10.81 1.95 -25.80
CA ALA A 837 -12.26 1.85 -25.71
C ALA A 837 -12.74 1.66 -24.26
N ILE A 838 -12.08 0.78 -23.50
CA ILE A 838 -12.39 0.55 -22.08
C ILE A 838 -12.09 1.81 -21.27
N ARG A 839 -10.94 2.46 -21.48
CA ARG A 839 -10.54 3.67 -20.75
C ARG A 839 -11.56 4.79 -21.00
N ALA A 840 -11.87 5.05 -22.26
CA ALA A 840 -12.86 6.04 -22.64
C ALA A 840 -14.26 5.70 -22.07
N TYR A 841 -14.66 4.43 -22.10
CA TYR A 841 -15.97 3.99 -21.60
C TYR A 841 -16.10 4.25 -20.10
N LEU A 842 -15.12 3.83 -19.30
CA LEU A 842 -15.15 4.06 -17.86
C LEU A 842 -15.01 5.55 -17.49
N THR A 843 -14.28 6.35 -18.28
CA THR A 843 -14.30 7.81 -18.14
C THR A 843 -15.69 8.37 -18.40
N PHE A 844 -16.34 7.95 -19.50
CA PHE A 844 -17.72 8.32 -19.85
C PHE A 844 -18.69 7.96 -18.72
N ARG A 845 -18.62 6.73 -18.20
CA ARG A 845 -19.42 6.26 -17.05
C ARG A 845 -19.23 7.13 -15.81
N ASN A 846 -18.01 7.61 -15.57
CA ASN A 846 -17.67 8.40 -14.40
C ASN A 846 -18.25 9.82 -14.42
N VAL A 847 -18.36 10.40 -15.63
CA VAL A 847 -18.88 11.76 -15.83
C VAL A 847 -20.39 11.81 -16.09
N LEU A 848 -21.06 10.66 -16.23
CA LEU A 848 -22.52 10.58 -16.35
C LEU A 848 -23.23 11.29 -15.17
N PRO A 849 -24.45 11.80 -15.38
CA PRO A 849 -25.16 12.54 -14.34
C PRO A 849 -25.32 11.73 -13.04
N PHE A 850 -24.94 12.35 -11.92
CA PHE A 850 -24.94 11.76 -10.58
C PHE A 850 -24.20 10.42 -10.46
N ALA A 851 -23.27 10.12 -11.39
CA ALA A 851 -22.38 8.97 -11.25
C ALA A 851 -21.37 9.18 -10.14
N THR A 852 -20.86 10.41 -10.06
CA THR A 852 -20.01 10.92 -9.00
C THR A 852 -20.72 12.15 -8.42
N VAL A 853 -20.80 12.23 -7.09
CA VAL A 853 -21.44 13.32 -6.37
C VAL A 853 -20.46 13.94 -5.37
N ASP A 854 -20.61 15.23 -5.09
CA ASP A 854 -19.89 15.84 -3.97
C ASP A 854 -20.53 15.35 -2.66
N SER A 855 -19.71 14.99 -1.69
CA SER A 855 -20.18 14.32 -0.48
C SER A 855 -19.43 14.78 0.77
N ASP A 856 -18.90 16.00 0.74
CA ASP A 856 -18.21 16.62 1.88
C ASP A 856 -17.17 15.69 2.54
N GLY A 857 -16.36 15.01 1.71
CA GLY A 857 -15.29 14.13 2.19
C GLY A 857 -15.66 12.65 2.42
N ARG A 858 -16.84 12.18 1.99
CA ARG A 858 -17.19 10.74 1.99
C ARG A 858 -16.61 9.95 0.82
N ALA A 859 -15.68 10.51 0.06
CA ALA A 859 -15.02 9.84 -1.05
C ALA A 859 -14.53 8.42 -0.66
N GLY A 860 -15.04 7.40 -1.36
CA GLY A 860 -14.69 5.99 -1.15
C GLY A 860 -15.28 5.31 0.11
N ARG A 861 -16.07 6.00 0.95
CA ARG A 861 -16.68 5.42 2.16
C ARG A 861 -17.99 4.70 1.83
N GLY A 862 -17.90 3.44 1.40
CA GLY A 862 -19.07 2.61 1.11
C GLY A 862 -18.82 1.54 0.03
N GLU A 863 -17.68 1.61 -0.65
CA GLU A 863 -17.29 0.67 -1.70
C GLU A 863 -16.73 -0.64 -1.14
N SER A 864 -17.53 -1.37 -0.36
CA SER A 864 -17.17 -2.71 0.09
C SER A 864 -17.48 -3.75 -0.99
N ARG A 865 -16.76 -4.89 -0.97
CA ARG A 865 -17.07 -6.06 -1.80
C ARG A 865 -18.32 -6.75 -1.22
N ALA A 866 -19.49 -6.18 -1.42
CA ALA A 866 -20.74 -6.80 -1.00
C ALA A 866 -21.20 -7.83 -2.04
N THR A 867 -21.73 -8.97 -1.57
CA THR A 867 -22.35 -10.00 -2.42
C THR A 867 -23.71 -9.57 -2.98
N ALA A 868 -24.25 -8.45 -2.53
CA ALA A 868 -25.55 -7.92 -2.93
C ALA A 868 -25.43 -6.49 -3.46
N ALA A 869 -26.23 -6.17 -4.48
CA ALA A 869 -26.25 -4.85 -5.12
C ALA A 869 -26.40 -3.70 -4.13
N LYS A 870 -27.23 -3.84 -3.08
CA LYS A 870 -27.43 -2.76 -2.10
C LYS A 870 -26.14 -2.37 -1.37
N GLY A 871 -25.23 -3.30 -1.13
CA GLY A 871 -23.97 -3.02 -0.45
C GLY A 871 -22.88 -2.40 -1.34
N THR A 872 -23.13 -2.27 -2.64
CA THR A 872 -22.23 -1.59 -3.60
C THR A 872 -22.81 -0.29 -4.15
N PHE A 873 -23.91 0.19 -3.56
CA PHE A 873 -24.56 1.46 -3.90
C PHE A 873 -24.45 2.42 -2.73
N ASP A 874 -23.90 3.61 -2.95
CA ASP A 874 -23.82 4.63 -1.91
C ASP A 874 -25.16 5.38 -1.80
N ASP A 875 -26.11 4.69 -1.17
CA ASP A 875 -27.49 5.12 -0.93
C ASP A 875 -27.53 6.48 -0.23
N VAL A 876 -26.61 6.69 0.72
CA VAL A 876 -26.60 7.89 1.55
C VAL A 876 -26.02 9.07 0.80
N ALA A 877 -24.84 8.93 0.17
CA ALA A 877 -24.25 10.03 -0.59
C ALA A 877 -25.17 10.50 -1.73
N LEU A 878 -25.82 9.56 -2.43
CA LEU A 878 -26.79 9.91 -3.45
C LEU A 878 -28.05 10.55 -2.86
N SER A 879 -28.55 10.07 -1.72
CA SER A 879 -29.74 10.64 -1.08
C SER A 879 -29.50 12.07 -0.58
N ASP A 880 -28.32 12.33 -0.01
CA ASP A 880 -27.90 13.65 0.46
C ASP A 880 -27.80 14.62 -0.71
N GLU A 881 -27.10 14.22 -1.78
CA GLU A 881 -26.98 15.03 -3.00
C GLU A 881 -28.35 15.26 -3.66
N ALA A 882 -29.19 14.23 -3.75
CA ALA A 882 -30.52 14.36 -4.33
C ALA A 882 -31.40 15.33 -3.52
N ALA A 883 -31.26 15.36 -2.18
CA ALA A 883 -31.96 16.30 -1.32
C ALA A 883 -31.43 17.74 -1.50
N LEU A 884 -30.11 17.92 -1.63
CA LEU A 884 -29.50 19.21 -1.93
C LEU A 884 -30.01 19.77 -3.28
N ARG A 885 -30.04 18.94 -4.33
CA ARG A 885 -30.54 19.39 -5.63
C ARG A 885 -32.03 19.65 -5.66
N ALA A 886 -32.80 18.85 -4.94
CA ALA A 886 -34.22 19.09 -4.72
C ALA A 886 -34.46 20.47 -4.08
N ALA A 887 -33.70 20.82 -3.04
CA ALA A 887 -33.76 22.12 -2.39
C ALA A 887 -33.30 23.28 -3.31
N ASP A 888 -32.24 23.08 -4.11
CA ASP A 888 -31.80 24.07 -5.10
C ASP A 888 -32.89 24.38 -6.15
N PHE A 889 -33.61 23.35 -6.60
CA PHE A 889 -34.73 23.51 -7.53
C PHE A 889 -35.93 24.20 -6.85
N GLU A 890 -36.24 23.87 -5.61
CA GLU A 890 -37.33 24.53 -4.87
C GLU A 890 -37.02 26.03 -4.64
N GLY A 891 -35.75 26.36 -4.36
CA GLY A 891 -35.31 27.74 -4.14
C GLY A 891 -35.19 28.58 -5.41
N ASP A 892 -34.76 28.00 -6.53
CA ASP A 892 -34.52 28.73 -7.78
C ASP A 892 -34.64 27.85 -9.05
N ALA A 893 -35.80 27.23 -9.25
CA ALA A 893 -36.08 26.39 -10.43
C ALA A 893 -35.83 27.13 -11.76
N ALA A 894 -36.20 28.42 -11.84
CA ALA A 894 -36.08 29.20 -13.05
C ALA A 894 -34.62 29.32 -13.51
N THR A 895 -33.69 29.65 -12.60
CA THR A 895 -32.27 29.73 -12.92
C THR A 895 -31.68 28.36 -13.24
N GLN A 896 -32.06 27.30 -12.52
CA GLN A 896 -31.57 25.95 -12.79
C GLN A 896 -32.01 25.47 -14.18
N ILE A 897 -33.29 25.64 -14.52
CA ILE A 897 -33.83 25.28 -15.83
C ILE A 897 -33.20 26.12 -16.94
N ALA A 898 -32.98 27.42 -16.73
CA ALA A 898 -32.30 28.27 -17.69
C ALA A 898 -30.85 27.82 -17.94
N ALA A 899 -30.12 27.47 -16.87
CA ALA A 899 -28.76 26.93 -16.97
C ALA A 899 -28.74 25.60 -17.75
N ALA A 900 -29.71 24.71 -17.49
CA ALA A 900 -29.85 23.46 -18.23
C ALA A 900 -30.10 23.69 -19.72
N LYS A 901 -31.07 24.57 -20.07
CA LYS A 901 -31.36 24.91 -21.47
C LYS A 901 -30.16 25.51 -22.18
N GLN A 902 -29.43 26.40 -21.52
CA GLN A 902 -28.21 26.96 -22.09
C GLN A 902 -27.16 25.88 -22.33
N ALA A 903 -26.90 25.00 -21.35
CA ALA A 903 -25.93 23.92 -21.50
C ALA A 903 -26.32 22.92 -22.60
N ILE A 904 -27.62 22.67 -22.80
CA ILE A 904 -28.14 21.81 -23.88
C ILE A 904 -27.94 22.48 -25.25
N ALA A 905 -28.24 23.77 -25.37
CA ALA A 905 -27.99 24.52 -26.60
C ALA A 905 -26.49 24.55 -26.94
N ASP A 906 -25.66 24.83 -25.94
CA ASP A 906 -24.21 24.79 -26.04
C ASP A 906 -23.69 23.42 -26.48
N LEU A 907 -24.26 22.33 -25.96
CA LEU A 907 -23.91 20.97 -26.34
C LEU A 907 -24.15 20.72 -27.84
N LYS A 908 -25.27 21.19 -28.39
CA LYS A 908 -25.58 21.06 -29.84
C LYS A 908 -24.61 21.86 -30.70
N THR A 909 -24.31 23.10 -30.30
CA THR A 909 -23.32 23.91 -31.01
C THR A 909 -21.93 23.29 -30.95
N TYR A 910 -21.56 22.79 -29.77
CA TYR A 910 -20.29 22.10 -29.55
C TYR A 910 -20.19 20.83 -30.38
N SER A 911 -21.20 19.96 -30.37
CA SER A 911 -21.19 18.69 -31.12
C SER A 911 -21.04 18.93 -32.62
N ALA A 912 -21.81 19.86 -33.19
CA ALA A 912 -21.75 20.20 -34.61
C ALA A 912 -20.39 20.77 -35.02
N THR A 913 -19.76 21.57 -34.15
CA THR A 913 -18.46 22.20 -34.43
C THR A 913 -17.30 21.24 -34.25
N THR A 914 -17.28 20.48 -33.16
CA THR A 914 -16.16 19.62 -32.76
C THR A 914 -16.19 18.28 -33.49
N TYR A 915 -17.37 17.68 -33.66
CA TYR A 915 -17.53 16.34 -34.25
C TYR A 915 -18.20 16.38 -35.63
N GLY A 916 -18.23 17.52 -36.31
CA GLY A 916 -18.87 17.65 -37.63
C GLY A 916 -18.35 16.69 -38.71
N ALA A 917 -17.16 16.10 -38.50
CA ALA A 917 -16.60 15.04 -39.33
C ALA A 917 -17.31 13.68 -39.16
N ASP A 918 -18.07 13.47 -38.08
CA ASP A 918 -18.91 12.30 -37.82
C ASP A 918 -20.39 12.71 -37.68
N PRO A 919 -21.12 12.85 -38.80
CA PRO A 919 -22.52 13.27 -38.79
C PRO A 919 -23.44 12.31 -38.03
N ALA A 920 -23.09 11.03 -37.91
CA ALA A 920 -23.90 10.05 -37.19
C ALA A 920 -23.81 10.30 -35.68
N PHE A 921 -22.61 10.57 -35.17
CA PHE A 921 -22.42 10.95 -33.77
C PHE A 921 -23.07 12.29 -33.43
N VAL A 922 -22.90 13.32 -34.28
CA VAL A 922 -23.56 14.63 -34.11
C VAL A 922 -25.08 14.46 -34.00
N LYS A 923 -25.68 13.72 -34.94
CA LYS A 923 -27.12 13.45 -34.91
C LYS A 923 -27.55 12.73 -33.62
N MET A 924 -26.74 11.79 -33.12
CA MET A 924 -27.04 11.11 -31.86
C MET A 924 -27.05 12.08 -30.68
N ILE A 925 -26.05 12.97 -30.59
CA ILE A 925 -26.00 13.99 -29.53
C ILE A 925 -27.18 14.96 -29.64
N ASP A 926 -27.56 15.36 -30.85
CA ASP A 926 -28.72 16.23 -31.08
C ASP A 926 -30.03 15.54 -30.64
N ASP A 927 -30.22 14.27 -30.98
CA ASP A 927 -31.40 13.48 -30.56
C ASP A 927 -31.47 13.34 -29.02
N VAL A 928 -30.32 13.25 -28.33
CA VAL A 928 -30.24 13.23 -26.85
C VAL A 928 -30.52 14.62 -26.28
N ALA A 929 -29.94 15.66 -26.85
CA ALA A 929 -30.15 17.05 -26.46
C ALA A 929 -31.62 17.48 -26.60
N ASP A 930 -32.31 17.06 -27.66
CA ASP A 930 -33.75 17.30 -27.86
C ASP A 930 -34.62 16.66 -26.77
N LYS A 931 -34.23 15.47 -26.29
CA LYS A 931 -34.95 14.81 -25.18
C LYS A 931 -34.69 15.52 -23.86
N MET A 932 -33.45 15.95 -23.61
CA MET A 932 -33.09 16.76 -22.44
C MET A 932 -33.86 18.09 -22.43
N ASP A 933 -33.98 18.76 -23.58
CA ASP A 933 -34.71 20.03 -23.70
C ASP A 933 -36.20 19.85 -23.40
N LYS A 934 -36.83 18.81 -23.97
CA LYS A 934 -38.21 18.43 -23.64
C LYS A 934 -38.40 18.13 -22.15
N LYS A 935 -37.40 17.51 -21.52
CA LYS A 935 -37.43 17.27 -20.08
C LYS A 935 -37.32 18.57 -19.30
N ALA A 936 -36.40 19.48 -19.65
CA ALA A 936 -36.28 20.80 -19.04
C ALA A 936 -37.60 21.62 -19.16
N ASP A 937 -38.27 21.54 -20.31
CA ASP A 937 -39.61 22.12 -20.51
C ASP A 937 -40.66 21.50 -19.58
N SER A 938 -40.63 20.17 -19.40
CA SER A 938 -41.56 19.50 -18.50
C SER A 938 -41.33 19.91 -17.04
N LEU A 939 -40.08 20.18 -16.65
CA LEU A 939 -39.76 20.70 -15.33
C LEU A 939 -40.39 22.08 -15.15
N THR A 940 -40.37 22.95 -16.15
CA THR A 940 -40.99 24.30 -16.09
C THR A 940 -42.51 24.26 -15.83
N LYS A 941 -43.19 23.18 -16.24
CA LYS A 941 -44.64 23.02 -16.13
C LYS A 941 -45.10 22.40 -14.81
N SER A 942 -44.17 21.89 -14.00
CA SER A 942 -44.49 21.31 -12.71
C SER A 942 -44.71 22.44 -11.68
N PRO A 943 -45.69 22.33 -10.78
CA PRO A 943 -45.87 23.34 -9.74
C PRO A 943 -44.63 23.40 -8.83
N PRO A 944 -44.25 24.60 -8.31
CA PRO A 944 -43.16 24.76 -7.36
C PRO A 944 -43.31 23.84 -6.13
N GLU A 945 -44.54 23.69 -5.66
CA GLU A 945 -44.91 22.76 -4.60
C GLU A 945 -44.77 21.31 -5.11
N GLY A 946 -43.77 20.59 -4.60
CA GLY A 946 -43.54 19.17 -4.90
C GLY A 946 -42.34 18.86 -5.80
N TYR A 947 -41.55 19.86 -6.24
CA TYR A 947 -40.26 19.59 -6.89
C TYR A 947 -39.35 18.74 -6.02
N THR A 948 -39.36 18.98 -4.71
CA THR A 948 -38.42 18.37 -3.77
C THR A 948 -38.53 16.85 -3.80
N ASP A 949 -39.74 16.31 -3.66
CA ASP A 949 -39.97 14.86 -3.73
C ASP A 949 -39.80 14.32 -5.15
N ALA A 950 -40.25 15.06 -6.18
CA ALA A 950 -40.19 14.61 -7.57
C ALA A 950 -38.74 14.50 -8.08
N ILE A 951 -37.89 15.50 -7.81
CA ILE A 951 -36.47 15.53 -8.21
C ILE A 951 -35.68 14.51 -7.40
N LYS A 952 -35.88 14.46 -6.07
CA LYS A 952 -35.21 13.49 -5.22
C LYS A 952 -35.50 12.06 -5.68
N LYS A 953 -36.77 11.75 -5.91
CA LYS A 953 -37.22 10.43 -6.41
C LYS A 953 -36.67 10.13 -7.79
N LEU A 954 -36.66 11.11 -8.70
CA LEU A 954 -36.14 10.96 -10.06
C LEU A 954 -34.64 10.59 -10.06
N ILE A 955 -33.82 11.34 -9.32
CA ILE A 955 -32.37 11.10 -9.21
C ILE A 955 -32.14 9.70 -8.62
N TYR A 956 -32.78 9.42 -7.49
CA TYR A 956 -32.61 8.17 -6.76
C TYR A 956 -33.00 6.94 -7.60
N ASP A 957 -34.24 6.90 -8.10
CA ASP A 957 -34.76 5.74 -8.81
C ASP A 957 -33.98 5.45 -10.09
N THR A 958 -33.56 6.50 -10.79
CA THR A 958 -32.81 6.37 -12.04
C THR A 958 -31.42 5.79 -11.80
N ARG A 959 -30.67 6.32 -10.83
CA ARG A 959 -29.34 5.80 -10.48
C ARG A 959 -29.42 4.41 -9.83
N TRP A 960 -30.41 4.15 -8.99
CA TRP A 960 -30.59 2.82 -8.39
C TRP A 960 -30.93 1.75 -9.43
N LYS A 961 -31.78 2.08 -10.41
CA LYS A 961 -32.08 1.18 -11.53
C LYS A 961 -30.83 0.90 -12.37
N GLU A 962 -30.03 1.94 -12.61
CA GLU A 962 -28.78 1.80 -13.35
C GLU A 962 -27.75 0.97 -12.60
N HIS A 963 -27.57 1.21 -11.31
CA HIS A 963 -26.70 0.42 -10.45
C HIS A 963 -27.03 -1.08 -10.54
N LYS A 964 -28.33 -1.44 -10.45
CA LYS A 964 -28.77 -2.82 -10.62
C LYS A 964 -28.43 -3.39 -11.99
N ARG A 965 -28.46 -2.58 -13.06
CA ARG A 965 -28.10 -3.01 -14.41
C ARG A 965 -26.62 -3.35 -14.47
N VAL A 966 -25.74 -2.46 -14.02
CA VAL A 966 -24.29 -2.68 -14.02
C VAL A 966 -23.91 -3.83 -13.10
N PHE A 967 -24.48 -3.90 -11.89
CA PHE A 967 -24.22 -5.00 -10.97
C PHE A 967 -24.54 -6.37 -11.59
N LYS A 968 -25.64 -6.48 -12.36
CA LYS A 968 -25.98 -7.72 -13.08
C LYS A 968 -24.97 -8.09 -14.15
N MET A 969 -24.25 -7.13 -14.74
CA MET A 969 -23.18 -7.42 -15.70
C MET A 969 -21.94 -8.04 -15.05
N THR A 970 -21.78 -7.90 -13.73
CA THR A 970 -20.66 -8.52 -12.99
C THR A 970 -20.87 -10.02 -12.72
N GLN A 971 -22.09 -10.52 -12.94
CA GLN A 971 -22.51 -11.91 -12.73
C GLN A 971 -22.47 -12.69 -14.04
#